data_AF-A0A821SZN9-F1
#
_entry.id   AF-A0A821SZN9-F1
#
_cell.length_a   1.000
_cell.length_b   1.000
_cell.length_c   1.000
_cell.angle_alpha   90.00
_cell.angle_beta   90.00
_cell.angle_gamma   90.00
#
_symmetry.space_group_name_H-M   'P 1'
#
loop_
_entity.id
_entity.type
_entity.pdbx_description
1 polymer ?
#
loop_
_entity_poly.entity_id
_entity_poly.type
_entity_poly.pdbx_seq_one_letter_code
_entity_poly.pdbx_strand_id
1 'polypeptide(L)'
;MSNPSNEVKISPSSKTIVLAARSRLIRAIRELNLFSDHPIWSSTLTLTEQILITRLFLILTSISLLIVIGYASLTVRTYEITLNKFSISDFERLEARYPNTIKVPCTQVSIPYNKFLNLSPKFHQVCSSPFIRKKWISSLYLFNATSHNILDFRTFAFSQYRSLRLLCLLARQAINDTYRTFNSSHFINRYAFSRVQFNEMVSVLADNHQRNILTNEKQTVRILSMITAQNRLLSALRTNYYIQSVPGSKTYFTYNAVYWEQNGTEKSSCDCRLRGNQCTYPAGAFYNWTLPELGEAAKNNPPPLFQIPGLMAGCIPLDSMRQSTLECLYNQSCVDAISLQPKISRPKALNASLSRFPLNSTIASLFDESLFVEYWQNQSSFENYFAACAPRSIFYSYERRFHLGKTITMSLSAFGGLVIIWQLITPAIVKIWQRIKWKKQPNQPTTDPEQSSVDLEVLNMTPNPINKVITSNVHRTIRNFNLFPPNKKNDPEEERIGIIATRLYIVLTLIGLTVLGFYTFLSTRSQTHTEKSPSLSKFEELYSIQSSKLSCPCSSLSMSYGRIMSLSPRYHSICSSDYLEDYWLSYFGRIEIDVESIQILSTDFRLSGQSFFDLLRVLCEISRETVENALRVFRSNRLVTMNSLSRSQFTYETMRRLKQFEQQTIASFLGVIELIRSSIQTNQLMDETWTNVGPFTVYNNETSKWSLNFRSRDFYTNSCSCAVSNQCTRPVGFYFQTDNIRSKPKITVPGLVLGCYAIDSLLLSTLECFYEQECVKLLIANYYFDIVGLVRPLNSRAIQIQPLRNENSRFYSNTTINEIFSQLFVEDWINSSNFTSYYTRCAPSKCTYTIRKRFNISYMLAIMLGFYGGLSTILEIILPPLVKSYLQQWSKRKKKIRLDNPTNLTIDTTINTPYSSSKETHHGFRKMSQRLLSLNLFVSEPPSIEKRFQNQEITATRIYIFLFILCLITALIYSGPFSEETKSIKITFPTMDIVDNLDKKNISRLSCPCSEVAVPYWKFLSIKPAYHSICSSEYISSSYRINLLKKNDSMSLALSTHYRILSSLCYSSHRLIENAKEVFDTRELISVETLTRSSFDIQINILLTTFISHISAYYRRTLSFIVHSFSVNQLLNLFESNWQVDLTNENETYILKTFPRLFSLSNCSCAISSNCSEQLIGDIVTGCFPYYGLRLSKFENFSLGKLNDQLFVEIWTNHSNYTKYFEACRPLECQ
;
A
#
# COMPACT_ATOMS: atom_id res chain seq x y z
N MET A 1 44.60 -7.77 -31.73
CA MET A 1 44.63 -8.68 -32.89
C MET A 1 43.77 -8.04 -33.98
N SER A 2 44.29 -7.47 -35.07
CA SER A 2 45.24 -7.96 -36.09
C SER A 2 44.56 -8.75 -37.23
N ASN A 3 44.56 -8.10 -38.39
CA ASN A 3 44.27 -8.49 -39.78
C ASN A 3 44.66 -9.93 -40.22
N PRO A 4 44.26 -10.41 -41.43
CA PRO A 4 43.69 -9.65 -42.56
C PRO A 4 42.42 -10.24 -43.24
N SER A 5 41.89 -9.47 -44.19
CA SER A 5 40.95 -9.89 -45.22
C SER A 5 41.58 -10.83 -46.27
N ASN A 6 40.94 -11.95 -46.59
CA ASN A 6 41.27 -12.79 -47.74
C ASN A 6 40.43 -12.40 -48.97
N GLU A 7 41.04 -11.78 -49.98
CA GLU A 7 40.45 -11.68 -51.31
C GLU A 7 40.50 -13.03 -52.03
N VAL A 8 39.33 -13.65 -52.28
CA VAL A 8 39.25 -14.83 -53.14
C VAL A 8 39.43 -14.40 -54.59
N LYS A 9 40.64 -14.58 -55.13
CA LYS A 9 40.97 -14.34 -56.55
C LYS A 9 40.13 -15.25 -57.46
N ILE A 10 39.09 -14.68 -58.04
CA ILE A 10 38.21 -15.36 -59.00
C ILE A 10 38.95 -15.58 -60.33
N SER A 11 39.01 -16.85 -60.77
CA SER A 11 39.74 -17.32 -61.96
C SER A 11 39.34 -16.61 -63.28
N PRO A 12 40.28 -16.36 -64.21
CA PRO A 12 39.98 -15.75 -65.52
C PRO A 12 38.89 -16.46 -66.32
N SER A 13 38.80 -17.80 -66.25
CA SER A 13 37.81 -18.57 -67.02
C SER A 13 36.37 -18.20 -66.64
N SER A 14 36.13 -17.86 -65.37
CA SER A 14 34.81 -17.46 -64.88
C SER A 14 34.39 -16.08 -65.37
N LYS A 15 35.31 -15.13 -65.60
CA LYS A 15 34.99 -13.84 -66.23
C LYS A 15 34.48 -14.06 -67.66
N THR A 16 35.10 -14.97 -68.41
CA THR A 16 34.67 -15.33 -69.77
C THR A 16 33.31 -16.04 -69.75
N ILE A 17 33.08 -16.96 -68.82
CA ILE A 17 31.78 -17.63 -68.64
C ILE A 17 30.69 -16.62 -68.23
N VAL A 18 30.96 -15.69 -67.31
CA VAL A 18 30.03 -14.65 -66.89
C VAL A 18 29.77 -13.64 -68.02
N LEU A 19 30.76 -13.28 -68.83
CA LEU A 19 30.56 -12.42 -70.01
C LEU A 19 29.78 -13.15 -71.13
N ALA A 20 30.02 -14.44 -71.34
CA ALA A 20 29.26 -15.27 -72.28
C ALA A 20 27.82 -15.52 -71.80
N ALA A 21 27.63 -15.76 -70.50
CA ALA A 21 26.30 -15.87 -69.89
C ALA A 21 25.57 -14.52 -69.95
N ARG A 22 26.25 -13.40 -69.65
CA ARG A 22 25.70 -12.05 -69.75
C ARG A 22 25.36 -11.67 -71.20
N SER A 23 26.18 -12.03 -72.19
CA SER A 23 25.89 -11.74 -73.60
C SER A 23 24.77 -12.63 -74.15
N ARG A 24 24.72 -13.92 -73.78
CA ARG A 24 23.59 -14.81 -74.07
C ARG A 24 22.31 -14.35 -73.39
N LEU A 25 22.36 -13.92 -72.13
CA LEU A 25 21.22 -13.39 -71.38
C LEU A 25 20.73 -12.05 -71.96
N ILE A 26 21.63 -11.12 -72.31
CA ILE A 26 21.26 -9.85 -72.97
C ILE A 26 20.68 -10.11 -74.36
N ARG A 27 21.18 -11.12 -75.10
CA ARG A 27 20.62 -11.53 -76.39
C ARG A 27 19.22 -12.12 -76.21
N ALA A 28 19.08 -13.11 -75.34
CA ALA A 28 17.80 -13.70 -74.97
C ALA A 28 16.79 -12.65 -74.48
N ILE A 29 17.18 -11.67 -73.65
CA ILE A 29 16.29 -10.57 -73.19
C ILE A 29 15.97 -9.56 -74.30
N ARG A 30 16.84 -9.37 -75.30
CA ARG A 30 16.55 -8.53 -76.48
C ARG A 30 15.56 -9.20 -77.42
N GLU A 31 15.67 -10.51 -77.58
CA GLU A 31 14.83 -11.39 -78.40
C GLU A 31 13.55 -11.83 -77.66
N LEU A 32 13.49 -11.70 -76.33
CA LEU A 32 12.34 -12.10 -75.52
C LEU A 32 11.12 -11.26 -75.88
N ASN A 33 10.11 -11.94 -76.41
CA ASN A 33 8.80 -11.40 -76.68
C ASN A 33 7.76 -12.27 -75.95
N LEU A 34 7.32 -11.85 -74.76
CA LEU A 34 6.31 -12.56 -73.98
C LEU A 34 4.89 -12.37 -74.53
N PHE A 35 4.75 -11.63 -75.64
CA PHE A 35 3.48 -11.31 -76.29
C PHE A 35 3.39 -11.79 -77.75
N SER A 36 4.34 -12.60 -78.23
CA SER A 36 4.32 -13.22 -79.57
C SER A 36 3.06 -14.06 -79.79
N ASP A 37 2.72 -14.89 -78.81
CA ASP A 37 1.66 -15.89 -78.87
C ASP A 37 0.56 -15.64 -77.82
N HIS A 38 0.57 -14.46 -77.18
CA HIS A 38 -0.34 -14.14 -76.07
C HIS A 38 -1.81 -14.07 -76.57
N PRO A 39 -2.73 -14.92 -76.04
CA PRO A 39 -3.98 -15.27 -76.71
C PRO A 39 -4.95 -14.09 -76.95
N ILE A 40 -4.89 -13.06 -76.10
CA ILE A 40 -5.73 -11.86 -76.20
C ILE A 40 -5.16 -10.80 -77.17
N TRP A 41 -3.83 -10.76 -77.36
CA TRP A 41 -3.14 -9.55 -77.84
C TRP A 41 -2.27 -9.75 -79.09
N SER A 42 -1.71 -10.94 -79.33
CA SER A 42 -0.77 -11.20 -80.42
C SER A 42 -1.31 -10.80 -81.80
N SER A 43 -2.58 -11.09 -82.08
CA SER A 43 -3.29 -10.76 -83.32
C SER A 43 -3.61 -9.26 -83.50
N THR A 44 -3.36 -8.42 -82.49
CA THR A 44 -3.70 -6.98 -82.50
C THR A 44 -2.49 -6.07 -82.24
N LEU A 45 -1.28 -6.63 -82.24
CA LEU A 45 -0.03 -5.93 -81.95
C LEU A 45 1.01 -6.21 -83.02
N THR A 46 1.64 -5.17 -83.55
CA THR A 46 2.83 -5.28 -84.40
C THR A 46 4.03 -5.81 -83.59
N LEU A 47 4.99 -6.45 -84.26
CA LEU A 47 6.16 -7.07 -83.62
C LEU A 47 6.94 -6.08 -82.72
N THR A 48 7.06 -4.82 -83.16
CA THR A 48 7.69 -3.73 -82.40
C THR A 48 6.90 -3.35 -81.14
N GLU A 49 5.56 -3.37 -81.19
CA GLU A 49 4.71 -3.14 -80.01
C GLU A 49 4.79 -4.32 -79.03
N GLN A 50 4.76 -5.57 -79.50
CA GLN A 50 4.87 -6.76 -78.65
C GLN A 50 6.19 -6.77 -77.85
N ILE A 51 7.31 -6.40 -78.48
CA ILE A 51 8.63 -6.26 -77.83
C ILE A 51 8.63 -5.09 -76.83
N LEU A 52 8.03 -3.94 -77.17
CA LEU A 52 7.94 -2.79 -76.26
C LEU A 52 7.09 -3.09 -75.01
N ILE A 53 5.95 -3.77 -75.21
CA ILE A 53 5.04 -4.25 -74.16
C ILE A 53 5.76 -5.27 -73.27
N THR A 54 6.48 -6.24 -73.85
CA THR A 54 7.28 -7.22 -73.07
C THR A 54 8.26 -6.53 -72.13
N ARG A 55 8.97 -5.51 -72.61
CA ARG A 55 9.95 -4.76 -71.81
C ARG A 55 9.29 -3.93 -70.70
N LEU A 56 8.21 -3.21 -71.02
CA LEU A 56 7.48 -2.42 -70.02
C LEU A 56 6.82 -3.31 -68.95
N PHE A 57 6.27 -4.46 -69.34
CA PHE A 57 5.73 -5.48 -68.43
C PHE A 57 6.78 -5.99 -67.43
N LEU A 58 7.97 -6.36 -67.93
CA LEU A 58 9.07 -6.85 -67.08
C LEU A 58 9.60 -5.78 -66.12
N ILE A 59 9.64 -4.51 -66.54
CA ILE A 59 10.04 -3.38 -65.68
C ILE A 59 8.99 -3.17 -64.58
N LEU A 60 7.71 -3.11 -64.93
CA LEU A 60 6.63 -2.84 -63.97
C LEU A 60 6.43 -3.97 -62.95
N THR A 61 6.53 -5.23 -63.37
CA THR A 61 6.52 -6.39 -62.46
C THR A 61 7.74 -6.38 -61.52
N SER A 62 8.93 -6.08 -62.02
CA SER A 62 10.16 -5.99 -61.21
C SER A 62 10.09 -4.88 -60.16
N ILE A 63 9.64 -3.68 -60.53
CA ILE A 63 9.45 -2.56 -59.61
C ILE A 63 8.40 -2.89 -58.54
N SER A 64 7.27 -3.49 -58.95
CA SER A 64 6.21 -3.91 -58.02
C SER A 64 6.73 -4.91 -56.99
N LEU A 65 7.53 -5.89 -57.42
CA LEU A 65 8.10 -6.91 -56.55
C LEU A 65 9.14 -6.31 -55.58
N LEU A 66 9.98 -5.39 -56.03
CA LEU A 66 10.94 -4.67 -55.18
C LEU A 66 10.25 -3.83 -54.10
N ILE A 67 9.12 -3.18 -54.42
CA ILE A 67 8.33 -2.42 -53.43
C ILE A 67 7.75 -3.37 -52.36
N VAL A 68 7.21 -4.52 -52.76
CA VAL A 68 6.69 -5.55 -51.82
C VAL A 68 7.81 -6.10 -50.93
N ILE A 69 8.99 -6.41 -51.49
CA ILE A 69 10.16 -6.88 -50.74
C ILE A 69 10.66 -5.81 -49.76
N GLY A 70 10.74 -4.54 -50.18
CA GLY A 70 11.14 -3.42 -49.33
C GLY A 70 10.19 -3.23 -48.15
N TYR A 71 8.89 -3.17 -48.40
CA TYR A 71 7.86 -3.08 -47.37
C TYR A 71 7.92 -4.26 -46.38
N ALA A 72 8.07 -5.48 -46.88
CA ALA A 72 8.20 -6.71 -46.07
C ALA A 72 9.57 -6.87 -45.37
N SER A 73 10.57 -6.04 -45.70
CA SER A 73 11.89 -6.04 -45.04
C SER A 73 12.03 -4.95 -43.98
N LEU A 74 11.33 -3.82 -44.16
CA LEU A 74 11.31 -2.70 -43.21
C LEU A 74 10.29 -2.89 -42.07
N THR A 75 9.31 -3.78 -42.24
CA THR A 75 8.28 -4.05 -41.22
C THR A 75 8.84 -4.86 -40.04
N VAL A 76 8.94 -4.19 -38.88
CA VAL A 76 9.30 -4.79 -37.59
C VAL A 76 8.04 -5.34 -36.91
N ARG A 77 8.16 -6.48 -36.21
CA ARG A 77 7.16 -6.95 -35.26
C ARG A 77 7.77 -7.16 -33.87
N THR A 78 7.00 -6.81 -32.84
CA THR A 78 7.17 -7.38 -31.51
C THR A 78 6.80 -8.86 -31.53
N TYR A 79 7.68 -9.69 -30.99
CA TYR A 79 7.40 -11.09 -30.67
C TYR A 79 7.34 -11.19 -29.14
N GLU A 80 6.25 -11.73 -28.61
CA GLU A 80 6.10 -12.03 -27.20
C GLU A 80 6.40 -13.53 -27.00
N ILE A 81 7.36 -13.85 -26.12
CA ILE A 81 7.71 -15.23 -25.74
C ILE A 81 7.13 -15.48 -24.34
N THR A 82 6.56 -16.67 -24.16
CA THR A 82 6.17 -17.21 -22.85
C THR A 82 6.89 -18.53 -22.61
N LEU A 83 7.68 -18.65 -21.55
CA LEU A 83 8.20 -19.94 -21.08
C LEU A 83 7.41 -20.39 -19.84
N ASN A 84 6.88 -21.61 -19.87
CA ASN A 84 6.05 -22.19 -18.81
C ASN A 84 6.85 -23.05 -17.80
N LYS A 85 8.17 -23.12 -17.97
CA LYS A 85 9.17 -23.70 -17.04
C LYS A 85 10.49 -22.96 -17.26
N PHE A 86 11.13 -22.51 -16.18
CA PHE A 86 12.38 -21.75 -16.19
C PHE A 86 13.00 -21.80 -14.77
N SER A 87 14.31 -21.59 -14.66
CA SER A 87 15.05 -21.52 -13.38
C SER A 87 15.22 -20.09 -12.86
N ILE A 88 15.70 -19.92 -11.61
CA ILE A 88 16.15 -18.61 -11.11
C ILE A 88 17.24 -18.02 -12.01
N SER A 89 18.21 -18.83 -12.44
CA SER A 89 19.26 -18.39 -13.37
C SER A 89 18.74 -18.04 -14.78
N ASP A 90 17.62 -18.63 -15.22
CA ASP A 90 16.94 -18.18 -16.44
C ASP A 90 16.27 -16.83 -16.26
N PHE A 91 15.63 -16.60 -15.10
CA PHE A 91 15.05 -15.30 -14.77
C PHE A 91 16.12 -14.20 -14.74
N GLU A 92 17.16 -14.35 -13.92
CA GLU A 92 18.24 -13.35 -13.78
C GLU A 92 18.93 -13.08 -15.13
N ARG A 93 19.15 -14.13 -15.95
CA ARG A 93 19.74 -14.02 -17.30
C ARG A 93 18.82 -13.31 -18.31
N LEU A 94 17.52 -13.58 -18.28
CA LEU A 94 16.56 -12.92 -19.17
C LEU A 94 16.29 -11.49 -18.71
N GLU A 95 16.27 -11.23 -17.40
CA GLU A 95 16.09 -9.91 -16.80
C GLU A 95 17.24 -8.97 -17.19
N ALA A 96 18.50 -9.43 -17.06
CA ALA A 96 19.66 -8.67 -17.49
C ALA A 96 19.68 -8.36 -19.01
N ARG A 97 18.90 -9.09 -19.82
CA ARG A 97 18.82 -8.92 -21.29
C ARG A 97 17.58 -8.16 -21.76
N TYR A 98 16.46 -8.24 -21.04
CA TYR A 98 15.16 -7.69 -21.42
C TYR A 98 14.45 -6.93 -20.27
N PRO A 99 15.15 -6.09 -19.48
CA PRO A 99 14.62 -5.57 -18.21
C PRO A 99 13.33 -4.74 -18.36
N ASN A 100 13.15 -4.11 -19.52
CA ASN A 100 12.01 -3.24 -19.80
C ASN A 100 10.75 -3.99 -20.30
N THR A 101 10.86 -5.27 -20.66
CA THR A 101 9.75 -6.05 -21.23
C THR A 101 9.46 -7.37 -20.50
N ILE A 102 10.35 -7.79 -19.61
CA ILE A 102 10.21 -9.02 -18.83
C ILE A 102 9.13 -8.89 -17.74
N LYS A 103 8.35 -9.96 -17.54
CA LYS A 103 7.33 -10.09 -16.49
C LYS A 103 7.23 -11.53 -16.02
N VAL A 104 7.24 -11.72 -14.70
CA VAL A 104 7.20 -13.03 -14.06
C VAL A 104 6.09 -13.02 -13.00
N PRO A 105 4.83 -13.33 -13.34
CA PRO A 105 3.75 -13.31 -12.34
C PRO A 105 3.98 -14.37 -11.25
N CYS A 106 3.93 -13.94 -10.00
CA CYS A 106 3.83 -14.83 -8.84
C CYS A 106 2.44 -15.47 -8.82
N THR A 107 2.33 -16.74 -8.41
CA THR A 107 1.01 -17.30 -8.05
C THR A 107 0.62 -16.86 -6.64
N GLN A 108 1.60 -16.73 -5.74
CA GLN A 108 1.38 -16.20 -4.40
C GLN A 108 1.75 -14.71 -4.37
N VAL A 109 0.75 -13.85 -4.50
CA VAL A 109 0.92 -12.39 -4.54
C VAL A 109 1.22 -11.80 -3.15
N SER A 110 0.88 -12.52 -2.07
CA SER A 110 1.03 -12.08 -0.67
C SER A 110 1.92 -13.07 0.10
N ILE A 111 3.14 -12.66 0.45
CA ILE A 111 4.18 -13.53 1.03
C ILE A 111 4.54 -13.02 2.44
N PRO A 112 4.31 -13.79 3.53
CA PRO A 112 4.66 -13.35 4.88
C PRO A 112 6.18 -13.17 5.03
N TYR A 113 6.61 -12.09 5.71
CA TYR A 113 8.01 -11.69 5.79
C TYR A 113 8.92 -12.81 6.33
N ASN A 114 8.42 -13.61 7.29
CA ASN A 114 9.14 -14.71 7.92
C ASN A 114 9.58 -15.83 6.96
N LYS A 115 9.12 -15.85 5.70
CA LYS A 115 9.59 -16.79 4.68
C LYS A 115 10.94 -16.40 4.08
N PHE A 116 11.26 -15.11 4.02
CA PHE A 116 12.41 -14.61 3.28
C PHE A 116 13.28 -13.60 4.05
N LEU A 117 12.85 -13.15 5.24
CA LEU A 117 13.53 -12.15 6.05
C LEU A 117 13.42 -12.49 7.54
N ASN A 118 14.56 -12.61 8.20
CA ASN A 118 14.70 -12.78 9.64
C ASN A 118 15.53 -11.63 10.23
N LEU A 119 14.98 -10.94 11.22
CA LEU A 119 15.62 -9.82 11.92
C LEU A 119 15.91 -10.24 13.36
N SER A 120 17.19 -10.36 13.74
CA SER A 120 17.58 -10.81 15.08
C SER A 120 18.57 -9.83 15.75
N PRO A 121 18.21 -9.14 16.85
CA PRO A 121 19.07 -8.16 17.50
C PRO A 121 19.98 -8.78 18.55
N LYS A 122 21.24 -8.34 18.58
CA LYS A 122 22.15 -8.57 19.71
C LYS A 122 22.05 -7.38 20.67
N PHE A 123 21.58 -7.64 21.89
CA PHE A 123 21.52 -6.63 22.95
C PHE A 123 22.88 -6.38 23.59
N HIS A 124 23.11 -5.14 24.02
CA HIS A 124 24.26 -4.72 24.82
C HIS A 124 24.36 -5.55 26.09
N GLN A 125 25.57 -5.96 26.42
CA GLN A 125 25.91 -6.92 27.49
C GLN A 125 25.30 -6.57 28.86
N VAL A 126 25.09 -5.28 29.16
CA VAL A 126 24.44 -4.84 30.40
C VAL A 126 23.08 -5.52 30.62
N CYS A 127 22.31 -5.74 29.54
CA CYS A 127 20.99 -6.36 29.61
C CYS A 127 21.02 -7.89 29.79
N SER A 128 22.18 -8.56 29.73
CA SER A 128 22.35 -9.98 30.13
C SER A 128 23.20 -10.17 31.39
N SER A 129 23.89 -9.11 31.81
CA SER A 129 24.82 -9.06 32.94
C SER A 129 24.20 -9.42 34.31
N PRO A 130 25.03 -9.57 35.36
CA PRO A 130 24.56 -9.61 36.74
C PRO A 130 23.90 -8.31 37.23
N PHE A 131 24.27 -7.15 36.68
CA PHE A 131 23.89 -5.83 37.19
C PHE A 131 22.38 -5.53 37.10
N ILE A 132 21.64 -6.23 36.25
CA ILE A 132 20.16 -6.13 36.18
C ILE A 132 19.43 -7.24 36.96
N ARG A 133 20.13 -8.09 37.73
CA ARG A 133 19.54 -9.23 38.45
C ARG A 133 19.17 -8.84 39.88
N LYS A 134 18.10 -9.45 40.44
CA LYS A 134 17.61 -9.15 41.80
C LYS A 134 18.71 -9.28 42.86
N LYS A 135 19.62 -10.26 42.77
CA LYS A 135 20.74 -10.45 43.72
C LYS A 135 21.65 -9.21 43.83
N TRP A 136 22.00 -8.56 42.71
CA TRP A 136 22.81 -7.34 42.71
C TRP A 136 22.02 -6.13 43.19
N ILE A 137 20.80 -5.94 42.66
CA ILE A 137 19.91 -4.84 43.05
C ILE A 137 19.65 -4.84 44.56
N SER A 138 19.39 -6.00 45.15
CA SER A 138 19.21 -6.15 46.60
C SER A 138 20.50 -6.04 47.42
N SER A 139 21.69 -6.16 46.81
CA SER A 139 22.97 -5.91 47.49
C SER A 139 23.33 -4.42 47.60
N LEU A 140 22.67 -3.56 46.83
CA LEU A 140 22.83 -2.10 46.85
C LEU A 140 21.80 -1.38 47.75
N TYR A 141 20.91 -2.13 48.41
CA TYR A 141 19.81 -1.59 49.20
C TYR A 141 20.16 -1.61 50.70
N LEU A 142 19.93 -0.47 51.36
CA LEU A 142 20.00 -0.31 52.82
C LEU A 142 18.62 0.10 53.35
N PHE A 143 18.22 -0.43 54.51
CA PHE A 143 16.92 -0.09 55.12
C PHE A 143 16.83 1.40 55.52
N ASN A 144 17.95 2.00 55.92
CA ASN A 144 18.09 3.41 56.27
C ASN A 144 18.63 4.27 55.10
N ALA A 145 18.43 3.88 53.84
CA ALA A 145 18.92 4.59 52.66
C ALA A 145 18.62 6.11 52.72
N THR A 146 17.41 6.47 53.12
CA THR A 146 16.87 7.84 53.22
C THR A 146 17.44 8.68 54.38
N SER A 147 18.31 8.10 55.21
CA SER A 147 19.12 8.81 56.22
C SER A 147 20.50 9.25 55.72
N HIS A 148 20.83 8.98 54.46
CA HIS A 148 22.07 9.43 53.82
C HIS A 148 21.80 10.72 53.00
N ASN A 149 22.85 11.35 52.48
CA ASN A 149 22.74 12.54 51.64
C ASN A 149 22.01 12.24 50.31
N ILE A 150 21.32 13.22 49.71
CA ILE A 150 20.60 13.01 48.43
C ILE A 150 21.52 12.85 47.22
N LEU A 151 22.81 13.19 47.35
CA LEU A 151 23.87 12.86 46.39
C LEU A 151 24.51 11.49 46.63
N ASP A 152 24.21 10.84 47.75
CA ASP A 152 24.82 9.57 48.11
C ASP A 152 24.20 8.40 47.35
N PHE A 153 25.02 7.60 46.69
CA PHE A 153 24.55 6.47 45.91
C PHE A 153 23.78 5.43 46.73
N ARG A 154 24.05 5.31 48.04
CA ARG A 154 23.30 4.39 48.94
C ARG A 154 21.84 4.79 49.11
N THR A 155 21.50 6.06 48.87
CA THR A 155 20.13 6.58 48.88
C THR A 155 19.30 6.02 47.71
N PHE A 156 19.87 5.92 46.51
CA PHE A 156 19.10 5.70 45.27
C PHE A 156 19.60 4.61 44.31
N ALA A 157 20.85 4.13 44.42
CA ALA A 157 21.45 3.26 43.40
C ALA A 157 20.68 1.95 43.21
N PHE A 158 20.21 1.29 44.28
CA PHE A 158 19.36 0.10 44.15
C PHE A 158 18.15 0.35 43.24
N SER A 159 17.57 1.56 43.30
CA SER A 159 16.43 1.97 42.51
C SER A 159 16.82 2.29 41.07
N GLN A 160 17.96 2.96 40.85
CA GLN A 160 18.53 3.19 39.52
C GLN A 160 18.87 1.87 38.78
N TYR A 161 19.46 0.88 39.46
CA TYR A 161 19.68 -0.45 38.85
C TYR A 161 18.36 -1.20 38.59
N ARG A 162 17.26 -0.90 39.32
CA ARG A 162 15.90 -1.32 38.91
C ARG A 162 15.43 -0.58 37.64
N SER A 163 15.70 0.72 37.49
CA SER A 163 15.39 1.50 36.29
C SER A 163 16.11 0.96 35.04
N LEU A 164 17.42 0.70 35.14
CA LEU A 164 18.21 0.07 34.07
C LEU A 164 17.65 -1.31 33.68
N ARG A 165 17.30 -2.14 34.68
CA ARG A 165 16.61 -3.42 34.45
C ARG A 165 15.28 -3.22 33.73
N LEU A 166 14.49 -2.21 34.10
CA LEU A 166 13.19 -1.91 33.49
C LEU A 166 13.34 -1.51 32.02
N LEU A 167 14.29 -0.64 31.67
CA LEU A 167 14.57 -0.24 30.28
C LEU A 167 15.07 -1.44 29.44
N CYS A 168 15.95 -2.29 29.99
CA CYS A 168 16.38 -3.54 29.33
C CYS A 168 15.22 -4.55 29.13
N LEU A 169 14.20 -4.55 30.00
CA LEU A 169 13.00 -5.38 29.85
C LEU A 169 12.06 -4.81 28.80
N LEU A 170 11.83 -3.49 28.80
CA LEU A 170 11.00 -2.78 27.83
C LEU A 170 11.51 -3.00 26.40
N ALA A 171 12.80 -2.75 26.17
CA ALA A 171 13.47 -2.97 24.88
C ALA A 171 13.24 -4.39 24.32
N ARG A 172 13.42 -5.41 25.18
CA ARG A 172 13.21 -6.82 24.80
C ARG A 172 11.75 -7.16 24.52
N GLN A 173 10.81 -6.64 25.32
CA GLN A 173 9.39 -6.87 25.11
C GLN A 173 8.91 -6.21 23.82
N ALA A 174 9.27 -4.94 23.60
CA ALA A 174 8.90 -4.19 22.39
C ALA A 174 9.40 -4.86 21.11
N ILE A 175 10.66 -5.31 21.10
CA ILE A 175 11.23 -6.08 20.00
C ILE A 175 10.50 -7.41 19.81
N ASN A 176 10.29 -8.20 20.85
CA ASN A 176 9.64 -9.51 20.73
C ASN A 176 8.16 -9.42 20.28
N ASP A 177 7.40 -8.45 20.80
CA ASP A 177 6.00 -8.22 20.42
C ASP A 177 5.88 -7.75 18.96
N THR A 178 6.76 -6.82 18.54
CA THR A 178 6.73 -6.28 17.18
C THR A 178 7.31 -7.27 16.17
N TYR A 179 8.28 -8.11 16.55
CA TYR A 179 8.81 -9.19 15.71
C TYR A 179 7.74 -10.23 15.36
N ARG A 180 6.83 -10.57 16.29
CA ARG A 180 5.65 -11.40 16.00
C ARG A 180 4.78 -10.76 14.91
N THR A 181 4.48 -9.47 15.08
CA THR A 181 3.66 -8.67 14.16
C THR A 181 4.31 -8.52 12.78
N PHE A 182 5.64 -8.40 12.74
CA PHE A 182 6.45 -8.37 11.53
C PHE A 182 6.43 -9.72 10.80
N ASN A 183 6.57 -10.83 11.53
CA ASN A 183 6.51 -12.17 10.95
C ASN A 183 5.12 -12.52 10.35
N SER A 184 4.04 -11.95 10.90
CA SER A 184 2.69 -12.01 10.33
C SER A 184 2.40 -10.95 9.26
N SER A 185 3.29 -9.97 9.06
CA SER A 185 3.14 -8.96 8.00
C SER A 185 3.53 -9.55 6.64
N HIS A 186 2.87 -9.09 5.58
CA HIS A 186 2.99 -9.69 4.25
C HIS A 186 3.57 -8.71 3.24
N PHE A 187 4.49 -9.21 2.41
CA PHE A 187 5.01 -8.53 1.23
C PHE A 187 4.08 -8.82 0.05
N ILE A 188 3.52 -7.75 -0.53
CA ILE A 188 2.49 -7.84 -1.56
C ILE A 188 3.06 -7.39 -2.90
N ASN A 189 3.13 -8.32 -3.87
CA ASN A 189 3.72 -8.06 -5.18
C ASN A 189 3.23 -9.06 -6.23
N ARG A 190 2.78 -8.57 -7.40
CA ARG A 190 2.24 -9.41 -8.49
C ARG A 190 3.33 -10.09 -9.33
N TYR A 191 4.51 -9.51 -9.44
CA TYR A 191 5.58 -10.02 -10.30
C TYR A 191 6.88 -10.22 -9.52
N ALA A 192 7.61 -11.32 -9.74
CA ALA A 192 8.89 -11.56 -9.09
C ALA A 192 9.82 -10.34 -9.27
N PHE A 193 10.30 -9.78 -8.16
CA PHE A 193 11.29 -8.70 -8.17
C PHE A 193 12.64 -9.20 -8.65
N SER A 194 13.42 -8.27 -9.24
CA SER A 194 14.86 -8.48 -9.43
C SER A 194 15.56 -8.69 -8.09
N ARG A 195 16.73 -9.32 -8.09
CA ARG A 195 17.55 -9.46 -6.87
C ARG A 195 17.92 -8.09 -6.27
N VAL A 196 18.06 -7.05 -7.10
CA VAL A 196 18.32 -5.66 -6.67
C VAL A 196 17.09 -5.06 -6.00
N GLN A 197 15.91 -5.15 -6.63
CA GLN A 197 14.64 -4.65 -6.09
C GLN A 197 14.27 -5.35 -4.78
N PHE A 198 14.55 -6.66 -4.67
CA PHE A 198 14.39 -7.42 -3.43
C PHE A 198 15.30 -6.89 -2.33
N ASN A 199 16.59 -6.70 -2.59
CA ASN A 199 17.54 -6.19 -1.60
C ASN A 199 17.19 -4.77 -1.13
N GLU A 200 16.84 -3.86 -2.04
CA GLU A 200 16.36 -2.51 -1.70
C GLU A 200 15.11 -2.56 -0.81
N MET A 201 14.12 -3.38 -1.18
CA MET A 201 12.87 -3.50 -0.43
C MET A 201 13.09 -4.14 0.94
N VAL A 202 13.97 -5.14 1.05
CA VAL A 202 14.35 -5.77 2.33
C VAL A 202 14.99 -4.75 3.28
N SER A 203 15.89 -3.88 2.79
CA SER A 203 16.44 -2.79 3.62
C SER A 203 15.32 -1.89 4.12
N VAL A 204 14.49 -1.36 3.22
CA VAL A 204 13.39 -0.45 3.60
C VAL A 204 12.42 -1.09 4.60
N LEU A 205 12.13 -2.39 4.49
CA LEU A 205 11.30 -3.12 5.46
C LEU A 205 11.96 -3.24 6.84
N ALA A 206 13.25 -3.57 6.89
CA ALA A 206 14.02 -3.64 8.13
C ALA A 206 14.19 -2.24 8.78
N ASP A 207 14.58 -1.24 8.00
CA ASP A 207 14.82 0.14 8.44
C ASP A 207 13.54 0.79 8.98
N ASN A 208 12.38 0.51 8.36
CA ASN A 208 11.09 0.98 8.87
C ASN A 208 10.66 0.24 10.13
N HIS A 209 10.85 -1.09 10.20
CA HIS A 209 10.56 -1.87 11.41
C HIS A 209 11.36 -1.37 12.61
N GLN A 210 12.68 -1.23 12.47
CA GLN A 210 13.57 -0.78 13.54
C GLN A 210 13.23 0.64 14.02
N ARG A 211 13.06 1.60 13.09
CA ARG A 211 12.73 2.99 13.44
C ARG A 211 11.37 3.15 14.12
N ASN A 212 10.36 2.38 13.71
CA ASN A 212 9.03 2.45 14.30
C ASN A 212 9.03 2.02 15.78
N ILE A 213 9.70 0.91 16.12
CA ILE A 213 9.82 0.44 17.51
C ILE A 213 10.60 1.47 18.34
N LEU A 214 11.78 1.88 17.86
CA LEU A 214 12.64 2.85 18.54
C LEU A 214 11.88 4.14 18.89
N THR A 215 11.13 4.67 17.92
CA THR A 215 10.36 5.90 18.07
C THR A 215 9.25 5.75 19.12
N ASN A 216 8.48 4.65 19.07
CA ASN A 216 7.37 4.42 19.99
C ASN A 216 7.83 4.26 21.45
N GLU A 217 8.86 3.46 21.72
CA GLU A 217 9.32 3.25 23.09
C GLU A 217 10.05 4.49 23.65
N LYS A 218 10.90 5.17 22.85
CA LYS A 218 11.52 6.48 23.21
C LYS A 218 10.47 7.50 23.63
N GLN A 219 9.43 7.66 22.80
CA GLN A 219 8.33 8.56 23.06
C GLN A 219 7.59 8.19 24.35
N THR A 220 7.32 6.89 24.57
CA THR A 220 6.66 6.39 25.79
C THR A 220 7.46 6.71 27.06
N VAL A 221 8.79 6.50 27.05
CA VAL A 221 9.67 6.85 28.18
C VAL A 221 9.68 8.36 28.43
N ARG A 222 9.81 9.18 27.37
CA ARG A 222 9.86 10.65 27.49
C ARG A 222 8.54 11.23 28.04
N ILE A 223 7.40 10.81 27.52
CA ILE A 223 6.08 11.24 28.00
C ILE A 223 5.94 10.92 29.50
N LEU A 224 6.26 9.69 29.90
CA LEU A 224 6.13 9.25 31.29
C LEU A 224 7.06 10.01 32.25
N SER A 225 8.30 10.23 31.85
CA SER A 225 9.27 11.08 32.55
C SER A 225 8.71 12.48 32.79
N MET A 226 8.29 13.16 31.71
CA MET A 226 7.80 14.53 31.76
C MET A 226 6.50 14.67 32.59
N ILE A 227 5.53 13.76 32.42
CA ILE A 227 4.28 13.77 33.21
C ILE A 227 4.55 13.45 34.69
N THR A 228 5.52 12.57 35.01
CA THR A 228 5.91 12.27 36.40
C THR A 228 6.51 13.51 37.09
N ALA A 229 7.43 14.19 36.41
CA ALA A 229 8.09 15.39 36.94
C ALA A 229 7.10 16.55 37.11
N GLN A 230 6.27 16.83 36.08
CA GLN A 230 5.40 18.01 36.06
C GLN A 230 4.07 17.85 36.82
N ASN A 231 3.72 16.63 37.26
CA ASN A 231 2.73 16.43 38.34
C ASN A 231 3.38 16.44 39.73
N ARG A 232 4.68 16.74 39.83
CA ARG A 232 5.46 16.90 41.07
C ARG A 232 5.25 15.78 42.08
N LEU A 233 5.26 14.54 41.58
CA LEU A 233 4.98 13.35 42.39
C LEU A 233 6.15 13.07 43.35
N LEU A 234 5.86 12.98 44.65
CA LEU A 234 6.88 12.80 45.71
C LEU A 234 7.58 11.44 45.59
N SER A 235 8.92 11.42 45.51
CA SER A 235 9.70 10.19 45.71
C SER A 235 10.01 9.98 47.19
N ALA A 236 9.76 8.76 47.69
CA ALA A 236 10.13 8.36 49.05
C ALA A 236 11.64 8.47 49.32
N LEU A 237 12.48 8.54 48.29
CA LEU A 237 13.94 8.66 48.42
C LEU A 237 14.43 10.07 48.76
N ARG A 238 13.52 11.05 48.92
CA ARG A 238 13.85 12.48 49.16
C ARG A 238 14.66 13.15 48.04
N THR A 239 14.78 12.51 46.88
CA THR A 239 15.63 12.97 45.77
C THR A 239 15.04 14.15 45.00
N ASN A 240 13.71 14.33 44.96
CA ASN A 240 13.04 15.47 44.32
C ASN A 240 12.40 16.44 45.33
N TYR A 241 11.72 15.91 46.35
CA TYR A 241 11.05 16.68 47.39
C TYR A 241 11.24 16.00 48.74
N TYR A 242 11.29 16.77 49.81
CA TYR A 242 11.41 16.26 51.18
C TYR A 242 10.47 17.01 52.13
N ILE A 243 9.99 16.30 53.16
CA ILE A 243 9.07 16.84 54.16
C ILE A 243 9.87 17.22 55.40
N GLN A 244 9.66 18.40 55.95
CA GLN A 244 10.18 18.85 57.23
C GLN A 244 9.03 19.00 58.25
N SER A 245 9.34 18.81 59.54
CA SER A 245 8.45 19.13 60.66
C SER A 245 9.11 20.16 61.58
N VAL A 246 8.30 21.06 62.15
CA VAL A 246 8.72 22.02 63.17
C VAL A 246 8.55 21.39 64.57
N PRO A 247 9.54 21.50 65.49
CA PRO A 247 9.46 20.94 66.84
C PRO A 247 8.21 21.36 67.60
N GLY A 248 7.60 20.41 68.32
CA GLY A 248 6.35 20.64 69.06
C GLY A 248 5.12 21.00 68.22
N SER A 249 5.24 21.13 66.89
CA SER A 249 4.18 21.59 65.99
C SER A 249 3.50 20.44 65.24
N LYS A 250 2.30 20.74 64.72
CA LYS A 250 1.58 19.89 63.76
C LYS A 250 1.68 20.44 62.32
N THR A 251 2.58 21.40 62.08
CA THR A 251 2.88 21.95 60.75
C THR A 251 3.95 21.13 60.04
N TYR A 252 3.73 20.92 58.74
CA TYR A 252 4.62 20.19 57.84
C TYR A 252 4.81 20.99 56.56
N PHE A 253 6.04 21.04 56.08
CA PHE A 253 6.41 21.79 54.89
C PHE A 253 7.10 20.87 53.87
N THR A 254 6.72 21.00 52.60
CA THR A 254 7.41 20.32 51.50
C THR A 254 8.47 21.26 50.93
N TYR A 255 9.73 20.84 51.04
CA TYR A 255 10.86 21.50 50.41
C TYR A 255 11.28 20.74 49.15
N ASN A 256 11.93 21.47 48.25
CA ASN A 256 12.36 20.99 46.96
C ASN A 256 13.87 20.69 46.97
N ALA A 257 14.27 19.59 46.34
CA ALA A 257 15.67 19.28 46.14
C ALA A 257 16.24 20.16 45.02
N VAL A 258 17.25 20.97 45.35
CA VAL A 258 18.02 21.74 44.37
C VAL A 258 19.39 21.10 44.23
N TYR A 259 19.78 20.80 42.99
CA TYR A 259 21.09 20.26 42.62
C TYR A 259 21.96 21.38 42.03
N TRP A 260 23.29 21.22 42.01
CA TRP A 260 24.14 22.08 41.20
C TRP A 260 24.18 21.57 39.76
N GLU A 261 24.34 22.47 38.79
CA GLU A 261 24.48 22.16 37.36
C GLU A 261 25.93 22.42 36.93
N GLN A 262 26.57 21.49 36.22
CA GLN A 262 27.98 21.62 35.80
C GLN A 262 28.10 22.18 34.38
N ASN A 263 27.78 23.47 34.21
CA ASN A 263 27.91 24.20 32.93
C ASN A 263 29.16 25.10 32.92
N GLY A 264 30.34 24.48 32.89
CA GLY A 264 31.61 25.19 32.74
C GLY A 264 32.02 25.99 33.99
N THR A 265 32.25 27.29 33.83
CA THR A 265 32.73 28.18 34.90
C THR A 265 31.63 28.83 35.73
N GLU A 266 30.37 28.79 35.28
CA GLU A 266 29.24 29.36 36.02
C GLU A 266 28.55 28.30 36.89
N LYS A 267 28.26 28.65 38.14
CA LYS A 267 27.53 27.79 39.08
C LYS A 267 26.02 28.05 38.99
N SER A 268 25.37 27.51 37.97
CA SER A 268 23.90 27.43 37.96
C SER A 268 23.42 26.32 38.90
N SER A 269 22.22 26.51 39.46
CA SER A 269 21.53 25.52 40.29
C SER A 269 20.28 25.00 39.57
N CYS A 270 20.06 23.69 39.58
CA CYS A 270 18.93 23.03 38.94
C CYS A 270 17.87 22.63 39.97
N ASP A 271 16.74 23.31 39.89
CA ASP A 271 15.56 23.15 40.74
C ASP A 271 14.67 22.01 40.21
N CYS A 272 14.42 20.97 41.02
CA CYS A 272 13.56 19.83 40.65
C CYS A 272 12.11 20.20 40.30
N ARG A 273 11.61 21.34 40.80
CA ARG A 273 10.29 21.91 40.50
C ARG A 273 10.22 22.55 39.10
N LEU A 274 11.34 23.01 38.56
CA LEU A 274 11.45 23.69 37.24
C LEU A 274 11.95 22.74 36.14
N ARG A 275 12.99 21.94 36.44
CA ARG A 275 13.71 21.09 35.47
C ARG A 275 13.80 19.63 35.93
N GLY A 276 12.73 19.12 36.57
CA GLY A 276 12.73 17.86 37.34
C GLY A 276 13.15 16.56 36.64
N ASN A 277 13.16 16.47 35.32
CA ASN A 277 13.71 15.31 34.59
C ASN A 277 15.07 15.58 33.92
N GLN A 278 15.58 16.80 34.04
CA GLN A 278 16.87 17.26 33.52
C GLN A 278 17.92 17.41 34.63
N CYS A 279 17.53 17.83 35.85
CA CYS A 279 18.48 18.04 36.95
C CYS A 279 19.18 16.75 37.39
N THR A 280 20.51 16.73 37.23
CA THR A 280 21.40 15.69 37.77
C THR A 280 22.72 16.26 38.27
N TYR A 281 23.42 15.47 39.10
CA TYR A 281 24.74 15.79 39.64
C TYR A 281 25.56 14.51 39.83
N PRO A 282 26.90 14.50 39.71
CA PRO A 282 27.70 13.28 39.90
C PRO A 282 27.48 12.60 41.27
N ALA A 283 27.13 11.31 41.26
CA ALA A 283 26.85 10.52 42.46
C ALA A 283 28.13 10.05 43.17
N GLY A 284 28.13 10.10 44.51
CA GLY A 284 29.29 9.72 45.32
C GLY A 284 28.93 8.92 46.57
N ALA A 285 29.95 8.54 47.32
CA ALA A 285 29.86 8.02 48.68
C ALA A 285 30.31 9.11 49.66
N PHE A 286 29.43 9.57 50.53
CA PHE A 286 29.69 10.61 51.52
C PHE A 286 29.87 10.00 52.92
N TYR A 287 30.17 10.83 53.91
CA TYR A 287 30.03 10.42 55.30
C TYR A 287 28.54 10.31 55.67
N ASN A 288 28.20 9.41 56.60
CA ASN A 288 26.92 9.55 57.31
C ASN A 288 26.91 10.89 58.07
N TRP A 289 25.72 11.38 58.42
CA TRP A 289 25.50 12.62 59.18
C TRP A 289 25.71 13.94 58.43
N THR A 290 25.95 13.94 57.12
CA THR A 290 25.78 15.15 56.29
C THR A 290 24.29 15.44 56.06
N LEU A 291 23.65 15.98 57.11
CA LEU A 291 22.35 16.64 57.01
C LEU A 291 22.40 17.67 55.86
N PRO A 292 21.41 17.70 54.96
CA PRO A 292 21.28 18.79 54.00
C PRO A 292 21.17 20.13 54.73
N GLU A 293 21.99 21.10 54.35
CA GLU A 293 21.81 22.51 54.72
C GLU A 293 20.43 22.95 54.19
N LEU A 294 19.51 23.28 55.11
CA LEU A 294 18.12 23.54 54.79
C LEU A 294 18.00 24.80 53.92
N GLY A 295 17.28 24.68 52.80
CA GLY A 295 17.17 25.73 51.79
C GLY A 295 18.34 25.81 50.80
N GLU A 296 19.47 25.13 51.02
CA GLU A 296 20.62 25.24 50.12
C GLU A 296 20.72 24.10 49.09
N ALA A 297 21.19 24.43 47.89
CA ALA A 297 21.43 23.47 46.83
C ALA A 297 22.53 22.46 47.21
N ALA A 298 22.23 21.16 47.10
CA ALA A 298 23.00 20.06 47.70
C ALA A 298 24.49 20.13 47.34
N LYS A 299 25.32 20.59 48.29
CA LYS A 299 26.74 20.87 48.08
C LYS A 299 27.58 19.59 48.21
N ASN A 300 28.68 19.52 47.44
CA ASN A 300 29.80 18.60 47.69
C ASN A 300 30.67 19.09 48.87
N ASN A 301 30.06 19.42 50.01
CA ASN A 301 30.75 19.87 51.22
C ASN A 301 30.22 19.11 52.46
N PRO A 302 31.03 18.27 53.13
CA PRO A 302 32.34 17.78 52.69
C PRO A 302 32.26 17.03 51.35
N PRO A 303 33.36 16.97 50.57
CA PRO A 303 33.39 16.23 49.31
C PRO A 303 33.21 14.72 49.53
N PRO A 304 32.73 13.97 48.52
CA PRO A 304 32.57 12.52 48.64
C PRO A 304 33.91 11.82 48.83
N LEU A 305 33.93 10.80 49.69
CA LEU A 305 35.03 9.84 49.87
C LEU A 305 35.39 9.12 48.56
N PHE A 306 34.38 8.87 47.73
CA PHE A 306 34.53 8.24 46.42
C PHE A 306 33.46 8.78 45.47
N GLN A 307 33.87 9.43 44.40
CA GLN A 307 33.00 9.78 43.27
C GLN A 307 32.86 8.55 42.36
N ILE A 308 31.63 8.19 41.96
CA ILE A 308 31.39 7.02 41.11
C ILE A 308 31.39 7.44 39.63
N PRO A 309 32.37 7.00 38.80
CA PRO A 309 32.44 7.40 37.40
C PRO A 309 31.18 7.02 36.61
N GLY A 310 30.60 8.01 35.94
CA GLY A 310 29.40 7.86 35.13
C GLY A 310 28.07 7.79 35.87
N LEU A 311 28.03 7.63 37.20
CA LEU A 311 26.77 7.55 37.95
C LEU A 311 26.31 8.95 38.35
N MET A 312 25.03 9.25 38.13
CA MET A 312 24.43 10.56 38.41
C MET A 312 23.31 10.45 39.45
N ALA A 313 23.34 11.30 40.48
CA ALA A 313 22.19 11.63 41.32
C ALA A 313 21.24 12.55 40.55
N GLY A 314 20.01 12.73 41.03
CA GLY A 314 19.02 13.64 40.44
C GLY A 314 17.61 13.34 40.91
N CYS A 315 16.67 14.24 40.59
CA CYS A 315 15.31 14.27 41.15
C CYS A 315 14.60 12.91 41.16
N ILE A 316 14.65 12.18 40.04
CA ILE A 316 13.90 10.94 39.81
C ILE A 316 14.87 9.81 39.41
N PRO A 317 14.82 8.62 40.06
CA PRO A 317 15.72 7.48 39.77
C PRO A 317 15.70 6.92 38.34
N LEU A 318 14.59 7.03 37.60
CA LEU A 318 14.54 6.63 36.19
C LEU A 318 15.36 7.57 35.30
N ASP A 319 15.19 8.88 35.47
CA ASP A 319 15.83 9.86 34.59
C ASP A 319 17.28 10.16 34.96
N SER A 320 17.63 10.17 36.25
CA SER A 320 19.04 10.21 36.69
C SER A 320 19.81 8.97 36.21
N MET A 321 19.19 7.79 36.20
CA MET A 321 19.81 6.60 35.59
C MET A 321 19.89 6.69 34.06
N ARG A 322 18.93 7.33 33.38
CA ARG A 322 19.04 7.58 31.93
C ARG A 322 20.19 8.54 31.60
N GLN A 323 20.43 9.55 32.43
CA GLN A 323 21.56 10.47 32.24
C GLN A 323 22.92 9.85 32.65
N SER A 324 22.93 8.83 33.51
CA SER A 324 24.14 8.10 33.88
C SER A 324 24.75 7.34 32.69
N THR A 325 26.07 7.15 32.68
CA THR A 325 26.83 6.31 31.73
C THR A 325 27.09 4.92 32.33
N LEU A 326 27.85 4.07 31.64
CA LEU A 326 28.22 2.73 32.12
C LEU A 326 29.67 2.61 32.60
N GLU A 327 30.42 3.71 32.71
CA GLU A 327 31.86 3.75 33.02
C GLU A 327 32.25 2.88 34.22
N CYS A 328 31.61 3.07 35.38
CA CYS A 328 31.89 2.27 36.57
C CYS A 328 31.74 0.75 36.32
N LEU A 329 30.77 0.32 35.50
CA LEU A 329 30.54 -1.09 35.21
C LEU A 329 31.62 -1.74 34.33
N TYR A 330 32.45 -0.94 33.66
CA TYR A 330 33.61 -1.40 32.90
C TYR A 330 34.89 -1.50 33.75
N ASN A 331 34.88 -1.02 35.00
CA ASN A 331 36.03 -1.01 35.90
C ASN A 331 35.75 -1.88 37.14
N GLN A 332 36.46 -3.00 37.29
CA GLN A 332 36.26 -3.92 38.42
C GLN A 332 36.47 -3.25 39.78
N SER A 333 37.45 -2.33 39.91
CA SER A 333 37.69 -1.60 41.16
C SER A 333 36.51 -0.70 41.54
N CYS A 334 35.80 -0.14 40.56
CA CYS A 334 34.59 0.64 40.81
C CYS A 334 33.40 -0.26 41.18
N VAL A 335 33.20 -1.36 40.44
CA VAL A 335 32.18 -2.38 40.75
C VAL A 335 32.33 -2.93 42.17
N ASP A 336 33.57 -3.16 42.61
CA ASP A 336 33.89 -3.65 43.95
C ASP A 336 33.66 -2.57 45.02
N ALA A 337 33.99 -1.31 44.73
CA ALA A 337 33.80 -0.17 45.66
C ALA A 337 32.31 0.13 45.94
N ILE A 338 31.43 -0.01 44.95
CA ILE A 338 29.98 0.23 45.13
C ILE A 338 29.23 -0.95 45.75
N SER A 339 29.91 -2.06 46.10
CA SER A 339 29.27 -3.29 46.59
C SER A 339 29.12 -3.29 48.11
N LEU A 340 27.92 -2.95 48.61
CA LEU A 340 27.64 -2.73 50.04
C LEU A 340 27.59 -4.01 50.91
N GLN A 341 27.49 -5.20 50.30
CA GLN A 341 27.30 -6.47 51.02
C GLN A 341 28.43 -7.48 50.73
N PRO A 342 29.44 -7.62 51.60
CA PRO A 342 30.63 -8.44 51.32
C PRO A 342 30.37 -9.95 51.23
N LYS A 343 29.21 -10.43 51.71
CA LYS A 343 28.79 -11.83 51.58
C LYS A 343 28.21 -12.20 50.21
N ILE A 344 28.06 -11.25 49.29
CA ILE A 344 27.55 -11.48 47.94
C ILE A 344 28.71 -11.54 46.95
N SER A 345 28.75 -12.63 46.18
CA SER A 345 29.62 -12.85 45.02
C SER A 345 29.63 -11.61 44.10
N ARG A 346 30.72 -10.83 44.16
CA ARG A 346 30.88 -9.60 43.36
C ARG A 346 30.76 -9.93 41.87
N PRO A 347 30.01 -9.15 41.08
CA PRO A 347 29.89 -9.38 39.65
C PRO A 347 31.19 -8.99 38.93
N LYS A 348 31.54 -9.71 37.86
CA LYS A 348 32.61 -9.27 36.97
C LYS A 348 32.17 -8.01 36.20
N ALA A 349 33.10 -7.09 35.99
CA ALA A 349 32.95 -5.95 35.11
C ALA A 349 32.57 -6.36 33.67
N LEU A 350 31.94 -5.44 32.96
CA LEU A 350 31.59 -5.58 31.53
C LEU A 350 32.86 -5.52 30.67
N ASN A 351 32.86 -6.14 29.49
CA ASN A 351 34.00 -6.10 28.57
C ASN A 351 33.80 -5.02 27.51
N ALA A 352 34.59 -3.94 27.57
CA ALA A 352 34.52 -2.83 26.61
C ALA A 352 34.61 -3.29 25.14
N SER A 353 35.37 -4.35 24.84
CA SER A 353 35.56 -4.85 23.47
C SER A 353 34.33 -5.50 22.83
N LEU A 354 33.19 -5.56 23.54
CA LEU A 354 31.93 -6.13 23.04
C LEU A 354 30.86 -5.07 22.71
N SER A 355 31.10 -3.81 23.09
CA SER A 355 30.22 -2.65 22.86
C SER A 355 30.64 -1.89 21.60
N ARG A 356 29.67 -1.42 20.80
CA ARG A 356 29.94 -0.39 19.77
C ARG A 356 29.85 1.05 20.30
N PHE A 357 29.37 1.23 21.53
CA PHE A 357 29.16 2.54 22.14
C PHE A 357 30.40 2.99 22.93
N PRO A 358 30.78 4.28 22.84
CA PRO A 358 31.74 4.90 23.76
C PRO A 358 31.36 4.67 25.23
N LEU A 359 32.36 4.55 26.12
CA LEU A 359 32.14 4.26 27.54
C LEU A 359 31.33 5.35 28.26
N ASN A 360 31.53 6.61 27.84
CA ASN A 360 30.82 7.80 28.31
C ASN A 360 29.45 8.02 27.62
N SER A 361 28.95 7.06 26.85
CA SER A 361 27.58 7.14 26.30
C SER A 361 26.57 6.97 27.43
N THR A 362 25.59 7.87 27.50
CA THR A 362 24.53 7.81 28.50
C THR A 362 23.59 6.63 28.24
N ILE A 363 22.98 6.10 29.29
CA ILE A 363 21.96 5.04 29.19
C ILE A 363 20.77 5.52 28.35
N ALA A 364 20.50 6.84 28.33
CA ALA A 364 19.59 7.50 27.42
C ALA A 364 20.00 7.26 25.96
N SER A 365 21.22 7.57 25.51
CA SER A 365 21.60 7.35 24.11
C SER A 365 21.55 5.86 23.73
N LEU A 366 22.01 4.96 24.61
CA LEU A 366 21.91 3.51 24.40
C LEU A 366 20.45 3.06 24.18
N PHE A 367 19.48 3.59 24.92
CA PHE A 367 18.07 3.25 24.77
C PHE A 367 17.37 4.04 23.63
N ASP A 368 17.43 5.36 23.69
CA ASP A 368 16.71 6.32 22.83
C ASP A 368 17.27 6.42 21.39
N GLU A 369 18.39 5.78 21.08
CA GLU A 369 18.93 5.63 19.71
C GLU A 369 18.96 4.16 19.21
N SER A 370 18.83 3.17 20.10
CA SER A 370 19.00 1.75 19.68
C SER A 370 18.24 0.68 20.47
N LEU A 371 17.51 1.01 21.53
CA LEU A 371 16.92 0.05 22.48
C LEU A 371 17.95 -0.96 23.04
N PHE A 372 19.15 -0.48 23.35
CA PHE A 372 20.33 -1.29 23.72
C PHE A 372 20.74 -2.32 22.65
N VAL A 373 20.52 -2.09 21.36
CA VAL A 373 20.95 -3.03 20.30
C VAL A 373 22.33 -2.64 19.75
N GLU A 374 23.29 -3.56 19.93
CA GLU A 374 24.65 -3.47 19.36
C GLU A 374 24.56 -3.55 17.84
N TYR A 375 23.93 -4.60 17.32
CA TYR A 375 23.70 -4.80 15.89
C TYR A 375 22.51 -5.73 15.64
N TRP A 376 21.92 -5.57 14.46
CA TRP A 376 20.89 -6.45 13.93
C TRP A 376 21.51 -7.45 12.95
N GLN A 377 21.40 -8.74 13.26
CA GLN A 377 21.66 -9.82 12.31
C GLN A 377 20.43 -9.95 11.40
N ASN A 378 20.45 -9.18 10.31
CA ASN A 378 19.47 -9.24 9.23
C ASN A 378 19.87 -10.35 8.26
N GLN A 379 19.07 -11.41 8.20
CA GLN A 379 19.24 -12.50 7.24
C GLN A 379 18.09 -12.45 6.23
N SER A 380 18.41 -12.35 4.95
CA SER A 380 17.43 -12.45 3.86
C SER A 380 17.83 -13.52 2.86
N SER A 381 16.84 -14.13 2.20
CA SER A 381 17.06 -15.02 1.05
C SER A 381 16.11 -14.67 -0.08
N PHE A 382 16.70 -14.31 -1.22
CA PHE A 382 16.00 -14.09 -2.47
C PHE A 382 15.40 -15.40 -2.99
N GLU A 383 16.08 -16.52 -2.77
CA GLU A 383 15.73 -17.86 -3.21
C GLU A 383 14.44 -18.31 -2.51
N ASN A 384 14.34 -18.12 -1.19
CA ASN A 384 13.12 -18.39 -0.43
C ASN A 384 11.96 -17.46 -0.84
N TYR A 385 12.25 -16.17 -1.11
CA TYR A 385 11.25 -15.24 -1.65
C TYR A 385 10.73 -15.70 -3.02
N PHE A 386 11.61 -16.04 -3.95
CA PHE A 386 11.28 -16.45 -5.30
C PHE A 386 10.53 -17.80 -5.31
N ALA A 387 10.95 -18.75 -4.47
CA ALA A 387 10.23 -20.00 -4.24
C ALA A 387 8.83 -19.75 -3.64
N ALA A 388 8.69 -18.81 -2.70
CA ALA A 388 7.40 -18.46 -2.12
C ALA A 388 6.46 -17.72 -3.10
N CYS A 389 7.01 -16.89 -4.00
CA CYS A 389 6.31 -16.31 -5.15
C CYS A 389 5.77 -17.38 -6.13
N ALA A 390 6.46 -18.52 -6.21
CA ALA A 390 6.11 -19.71 -7.01
C ALA A 390 5.71 -19.41 -8.47
N PRO A 391 6.52 -18.64 -9.24
CA PRO A 391 6.10 -18.14 -10.54
C PRO A 391 5.99 -19.26 -11.59
N ARG A 392 4.84 -19.35 -12.26
CA ARG A 392 4.54 -20.42 -13.24
C ARG A 392 4.98 -20.14 -14.67
N SER A 393 5.20 -18.88 -15.02
CA SER A 393 5.63 -18.51 -16.37
C SER A 393 6.40 -17.19 -16.40
N ILE A 394 7.24 -17.05 -17.43
CA ILE A 394 7.99 -15.82 -17.72
C ILE A 394 7.63 -15.34 -19.12
N PHE A 395 7.23 -14.07 -19.18
CA PHE A 395 6.88 -13.35 -20.39
C PHE A 395 7.98 -12.34 -20.69
N TYR A 396 8.42 -12.22 -21.93
CA TYR A 396 9.22 -11.09 -22.39
C TYR A 396 8.93 -10.81 -23.86
N SER A 397 9.22 -9.59 -24.31
CA SER A 397 9.03 -9.22 -25.71
C SER A 397 10.26 -8.55 -26.30
N TYR A 398 10.49 -8.82 -27.58
CA TYR A 398 11.61 -8.28 -28.34
C TYR A 398 11.17 -7.98 -29.78
N GLU A 399 11.80 -6.98 -30.38
CA GLU A 399 11.46 -6.53 -31.74
C GLU A 399 12.37 -7.22 -32.78
N ARG A 400 11.76 -7.82 -33.82
CA ARG A 400 12.47 -8.52 -34.91
C ARG A 400 11.79 -8.23 -36.25
N ARG A 401 12.58 -8.11 -37.32
CA ARG A 401 12.08 -8.02 -38.71
C ARG A 401 11.52 -9.38 -39.16
N PHE A 402 10.78 -9.41 -40.28
CA PHE A 402 10.30 -10.67 -40.84
C PHE A 402 11.44 -11.63 -41.21
N HIS A 403 11.20 -12.92 -41.01
CA HIS A 403 12.11 -13.98 -41.45
C HIS A 403 12.06 -14.14 -42.97
N LEU A 404 13.21 -14.42 -43.60
CA LEU A 404 13.38 -14.52 -45.06
C LEU A 404 12.30 -15.37 -45.75
N GLY A 405 12.01 -16.56 -45.23
CA GLY A 405 10.96 -17.44 -45.78
C GLY A 405 9.57 -16.79 -45.79
N LYS A 406 9.24 -15.98 -44.78
CA LYS A 406 7.96 -15.25 -44.75
C LYS A 406 7.92 -14.13 -45.78
N THR A 407 9.00 -13.36 -45.90
CA THR A 407 9.17 -12.35 -46.97
C THR A 407 9.04 -12.97 -48.36
N ILE A 408 9.63 -14.16 -48.58
CA ILE A 408 9.51 -14.94 -49.81
C ILE A 408 8.05 -15.36 -50.05
N THR A 409 7.34 -15.93 -49.06
CA THR A 409 5.93 -16.33 -49.26
C THR A 409 5.01 -15.16 -49.57
N MET A 410 5.20 -13.99 -48.94
CA MET A 410 4.42 -12.79 -49.25
C MET A 410 4.72 -12.29 -50.68
N SER A 411 5.99 -12.31 -51.09
CA SER A 411 6.42 -11.94 -52.44
C SER A 411 5.85 -12.88 -53.52
N LEU A 412 5.87 -14.21 -53.30
CA LEU A 412 5.23 -15.18 -54.20
C LEU A 412 3.72 -14.94 -54.31
N SER A 413 3.03 -14.72 -53.19
CA SER A 413 1.57 -14.51 -53.19
C SER A 413 1.15 -13.24 -53.91
N ALA A 414 1.98 -12.19 -53.90
CA ALA A 414 1.75 -10.97 -54.65
C ALA A 414 2.08 -11.12 -56.15
N PHE A 415 3.08 -11.93 -56.49
CA PHE A 415 3.61 -12.06 -57.84
C PHE A 415 2.55 -12.51 -58.86
N GLY A 416 1.75 -13.55 -58.54
CA GLY A 416 0.73 -14.07 -59.46
C GLY A 416 -0.33 -13.02 -59.85
N GLY A 417 -0.88 -12.30 -58.86
CA GLY A 417 -1.84 -11.24 -59.12
C GLY A 417 -1.24 -10.05 -59.89
N LEU A 418 0.00 -9.65 -59.56
CA LEU A 418 0.71 -8.57 -60.26
C LEU A 418 1.00 -8.91 -61.72
N VAL A 419 1.36 -10.16 -62.03
CA VAL A 419 1.62 -10.61 -63.41
C VAL A 419 0.37 -10.46 -64.28
N ILE A 420 -0.78 -10.97 -63.84
CA ILE A 420 -2.04 -10.93 -64.61
C ILE A 420 -2.50 -9.47 -64.84
N ILE A 421 -2.41 -8.63 -63.80
CA ILE A 421 -2.78 -7.21 -63.89
C ILE A 421 -1.91 -6.49 -64.91
N TRP A 422 -0.59 -6.68 -64.88
CA TRP A 422 0.30 -6.03 -65.85
C TRP A 422 0.19 -6.63 -67.26
N GLN A 423 -0.12 -7.91 -67.44
CA GLN A 423 -0.39 -8.53 -68.76
C GLN A 423 -1.61 -7.90 -69.47
N LEU A 424 -2.64 -7.53 -68.72
CA LEU A 424 -3.83 -6.86 -69.26
C LEU A 424 -3.61 -5.36 -69.48
N ILE A 425 -2.93 -4.67 -68.56
CA ILE A 425 -2.82 -3.20 -68.57
C ILE A 425 -1.68 -2.69 -69.46
N THR A 426 -0.54 -3.39 -69.55
CA THR A 426 0.63 -2.90 -70.31
C THR A 426 0.35 -2.64 -71.80
N PRO A 427 -0.39 -3.51 -72.53
CA PRO A 427 -0.78 -3.24 -73.92
C PRO A 427 -1.66 -1.99 -74.09
N ALA A 428 -2.55 -1.73 -73.13
CA ALA A 428 -3.39 -0.54 -73.13
C ALA A 428 -2.57 0.74 -72.88
N ILE A 429 -1.62 0.71 -71.92
CA ILE A 429 -0.68 1.82 -71.67
C ILE A 429 0.10 2.17 -72.94
N VAL A 430 0.67 1.16 -73.64
CA VAL A 430 1.45 1.40 -74.86
C VAL A 430 0.59 2.01 -75.97
N LYS A 431 -0.62 1.48 -76.22
CA LYS A 431 -1.55 2.04 -77.23
C LYS A 431 -2.04 3.45 -76.89
N ILE A 432 -2.24 3.77 -75.61
CA ILE A 432 -2.57 5.14 -75.16
C ILE A 432 -1.37 6.08 -75.37
N TRP A 433 -0.16 5.65 -74.99
CA TRP A 433 1.07 6.42 -75.17
C TRP A 433 1.37 6.73 -76.65
N GLN A 434 1.16 5.75 -77.54
CA GLN A 434 1.25 5.95 -78.99
C GLN A 434 0.21 6.96 -79.50
N ARG A 435 -1.07 6.86 -79.07
CA ARG A 435 -2.12 7.83 -79.44
C ARG A 435 -1.79 9.26 -78.99
N ILE A 436 -1.17 9.42 -77.82
CA ILE A 436 -0.70 10.72 -77.34
C ILE A 436 0.47 11.23 -78.20
N LYS A 437 1.40 10.34 -78.60
CA LYS A 437 2.54 10.68 -79.48
C LYS A 437 2.10 11.07 -80.90
N TRP A 438 1.09 10.41 -81.46
CA TRP A 438 0.56 10.70 -82.80
C TRP A 438 -0.15 12.06 -82.90
N LYS A 439 -0.57 12.68 -81.79
CA LYS A 439 -1.12 14.05 -81.78
C LYS A 439 -0.06 15.17 -81.81
N LYS A 440 1.22 14.86 -82.09
CA LYS A 440 2.34 15.82 -81.99
C LYS A 440 3.33 15.84 -83.18
N GLN A 441 2.90 15.50 -84.40
CA GLN A 441 3.68 15.76 -85.62
C GLN A 441 2.90 16.68 -86.58
N PRO A 442 3.51 17.77 -87.10
CA PRO A 442 2.88 18.68 -88.05
C PRO A 442 3.13 18.23 -89.50
N ASN A 443 2.10 18.36 -90.35
CA ASN A 443 2.23 18.35 -91.81
C ASN A 443 1.65 19.65 -92.37
N GLN A 444 2.22 20.15 -93.46
CA GLN A 444 1.88 21.41 -94.14
C GLN A 444 2.22 21.24 -95.65
N PRO A 445 1.69 22.05 -96.59
CA PRO A 445 0.26 22.12 -96.96
C PRO A 445 0.06 21.93 -98.50
N THR A 446 -1.07 22.45 -99.03
CA THR A 446 -1.35 22.84 -100.44
C THR A 446 -1.51 21.71 -101.47
N THR A 447 -2.44 21.76 -102.44
CA THR A 447 -3.47 22.76 -102.88
C THR A 447 -4.75 21.99 -103.35
N ASP A 448 -5.89 22.54 -103.80
CA ASP A 448 -6.45 23.88 -104.12
C ASP A 448 -8.00 23.89 -103.87
N PRO A 449 -8.75 25.01 -104.03
CA PRO A 449 -10.14 25.14 -103.51
C PRO A 449 -11.28 25.33 -104.54
N GLU A 450 -12.54 25.27 -104.07
CA GLU A 450 -13.58 26.27 -104.42
C GLU A 450 -14.71 26.35 -103.35
N GLN A 451 -15.67 27.27 -103.53
CA GLN A 451 -16.69 27.78 -102.57
C GLN A 451 -17.97 26.87 -102.41
N SER A 452 -18.93 27.10 -101.50
CA SER A 452 -19.32 28.27 -100.67
C SER A 452 -19.94 27.94 -99.28
N SER A 453 -20.09 29.01 -98.47
CA SER A 453 -20.82 29.23 -97.19
C SER A 453 -22.06 28.39 -96.80
N VAL A 454 -22.27 28.22 -95.49
CA VAL A 454 -23.47 28.69 -94.73
C VAL A 454 -23.17 28.72 -93.21
N ASP A 455 -23.92 29.52 -92.45
CA ASP A 455 -23.59 29.99 -91.10
C ASP A 455 -23.98 29.10 -89.89
N LEU A 456 -23.55 29.60 -88.73
CA LEU A 456 -23.66 29.09 -87.36
C LEU A 456 -25.08 29.18 -86.75
N GLU A 457 -25.56 28.16 -86.05
CA GLU A 457 -26.22 28.33 -84.73
C GLU A 457 -26.36 27.05 -83.87
N VAL A 458 -26.39 27.29 -82.55
CA VAL A 458 -26.88 26.51 -81.40
C VAL A 458 -27.21 25.01 -81.58
N LEU A 459 -26.44 24.13 -80.91
CA LEU A 459 -26.81 22.72 -80.69
C LEU A 459 -27.24 22.45 -79.22
N ASN A 460 -28.51 22.68 -78.91
CA ASN A 460 -29.17 22.07 -77.76
C ASN A 460 -29.70 20.68 -78.16
N MET A 461 -29.09 19.57 -77.73
CA MET A 461 -29.72 18.24 -77.84
C MET A 461 -29.27 17.18 -76.83
N THR A 462 -30.11 16.16 -76.68
CA THR A 462 -30.16 15.19 -75.57
C THR A 462 -29.41 13.86 -75.87
N PRO A 463 -29.11 13.03 -74.84
CA PRO A 463 -28.12 11.96 -74.99
C PRO A 463 -28.67 10.59 -75.40
N ASN A 464 -28.52 10.22 -76.67
CA ASN A 464 -28.20 8.85 -77.16
C ASN A 464 -28.00 8.88 -78.69
N PRO A 465 -26.97 8.22 -79.26
CA PRO A 465 -27.06 6.75 -79.45
C PRO A 465 -25.73 5.97 -79.37
N ILE A 466 -24.75 6.42 -78.57
CA ILE A 466 -23.42 5.77 -78.49
C ILE A 466 -23.49 4.32 -77.94
N ASN A 467 -24.54 3.98 -77.18
CA ASN A 467 -24.60 2.77 -76.37
C ASN A 467 -24.85 1.45 -77.13
N LYS A 468 -25.06 1.47 -78.47
CA LYS A 468 -25.46 0.27 -79.26
C LYS A 468 -24.34 -0.36 -80.10
N VAL A 469 -23.29 0.40 -80.43
CA VAL A 469 -22.16 -0.09 -81.25
C VAL A 469 -21.04 -0.67 -80.38
N ILE A 470 -20.75 -0.04 -79.24
CA ILE A 470 -19.76 -0.56 -78.28
C ILE A 470 -20.24 -1.87 -77.65
N THR A 471 -21.52 -1.93 -77.25
CA THR A 471 -22.12 -3.12 -76.62
C THR A 471 -22.14 -4.34 -77.54
N SER A 472 -22.47 -4.19 -78.83
CA SER A 472 -22.53 -5.34 -79.75
C SER A 472 -21.17 -5.98 -80.03
N ASN A 473 -20.11 -5.18 -80.22
CA ASN A 473 -18.74 -5.72 -80.39
C ASN A 473 -18.17 -6.29 -79.09
N VAL A 474 -18.41 -5.65 -77.93
CA VAL A 474 -18.00 -6.20 -76.63
C VAL A 474 -18.73 -7.50 -76.35
N HIS A 475 -20.03 -7.58 -76.62
CA HIS A 475 -20.84 -8.80 -76.43
C HIS A 475 -20.38 -9.94 -77.34
N ARG A 476 -20.11 -9.68 -78.63
CA ARG A 476 -19.52 -10.68 -79.55
C ARG A 476 -18.15 -11.18 -79.08
N THR A 477 -17.30 -10.28 -78.57
CA THR A 477 -15.97 -10.63 -78.05
C THR A 477 -16.04 -11.48 -76.78
N ILE A 478 -16.89 -11.10 -75.81
CA ILE A 478 -17.14 -11.87 -74.59
C ILE A 478 -17.75 -13.25 -74.92
N ARG A 479 -18.66 -13.31 -75.90
CA ARG A 479 -19.38 -14.54 -76.23
C ARG A 479 -18.51 -15.63 -76.85
N ASN A 480 -17.51 -15.23 -77.63
CA ASN A 480 -16.50 -16.10 -78.24
C ASN A 480 -15.20 -16.18 -77.42
N PHE A 481 -15.20 -15.65 -76.18
CA PHE A 481 -13.99 -15.55 -75.37
C PHE A 481 -13.48 -16.94 -74.94
N ASN A 482 -12.22 -17.22 -75.29
CA ASN A 482 -11.52 -18.45 -74.93
C ASN A 482 -10.14 -18.12 -74.37
N LEU A 483 -9.95 -18.37 -73.08
CA LEU A 483 -8.67 -18.25 -72.36
C LEU A 483 -7.71 -19.41 -72.69
N PHE A 484 -8.26 -20.53 -73.16
CA PHE A 484 -7.57 -21.81 -73.37
C PHE A 484 -7.71 -22.24 -74.85
N PRO A 485 -7.01 -21.57 -75.79
CA PRO A 485 -7.11 -21.89 -77.22
C PRO A 485 -6.60 -23.31 -77.54
N PRO A 486 -7.10 -23.94 -78.64
CA PRO A 486 -6.69 -25.28 -79.04
C PRO A 486 -5.24 -25.32 -79.54
N ASN A 487 -4.51 -26.39 -79.24
CA ASN A 487 -3.10 -26.54 -79.62
C ASN A 487 -2.92 -26.86 -81.12
N LYS A 488 -3.99 -27.23 -81.81
CA LYS A 488 -4.06 -27.35 -83.27
C LYS A 488 -5.16 -26.43 -83.80
N LYS A 489 -4.83 -25.57 -84.77
CA LYS A 489 -5.86 -24.84 -85.52
C LYS A 489 -6.77 -25.85 -86.23
N ASN A 490 -8.07 -25.55 -86.23
CA ASN A 490 -9.15 -26.32 -86.86
C ASN A 490 -9.55 -27.64 -86.15
N ASP A 491 -9.29 -27.81 -84.85
CA ASP A 491 -9.96 -28.84 -84.03
C ASP A 491 -11.19 -28.24 -83.29
N PRO A 492 -12.43 -28.53 -83.75
CA PRO A 492 -13.65 -27.97 -83.17
C PRO A 492 -14.06 -28.63 -81.84
N GLU A 493 -13.43 -29.73 -81.41
CA GLU A 493 -13.66 -30.33 -80.10
C GLU A 493 -12.72 -29.69 -79.05
N GLU A 494 -11.44 -29.45 -79.37
CA GLU A 494 -10.54 -28.67 -78.50
C GLU A 494 -10.98 -27.21 -78.35
N GLU A 495 -11.45 -26.56 -79.41
CA GLU A 495 -11.94 -25.17 -79.33
C GLU A 495 -13.13 -25.04 -78.35
N ARG A 496 -14.07 -25.99 -78.40
CA ARG A 496 -15.21 -26.04 -77.47
C ARG A 496 -14.79 -26.38 -76.04
N ILE A 497 -13.79 -27.25 -75.85
CA ILE A 497 -13.21 -27.53 -74.52
C ILE A 497 -12.69 -26.23 -73.90
N GLY A 498 -11.96 -25.43 -74.67
CA GLY A 498 -11.42 -24.15 -74.20
C GLY A 498 -12.50 -23.15 -73.79
N ILE A 499 -13.52 -22.94 -74.63
CA ILE A 499 -14.64 -22.03 -74.34
C ILE A 499 -15.40 -22.46 -73.07
N ILE A 500 -15.61 -23.77 -72.86
CA ILE A 500 -16.28 -24.30 -71.66
C ILE A 500 -15.40 -24.11 -70.41
N ALA A 501 -14.10 -24.43 -70.49
CA ALA A 501 -13.15 -24.20 -69.40
C ALA A 501 -13.03 -22.71 -69.04
N THR A 502 -13.08 -21.82 -70.02
CA THR A 502 -13.06 -20.35 -69.85
C THR A 502 -14.29 -19.85 -69.08
N ARG A 503 -15.48 -20.35 -69.43
CA ARG A 503 -16.73 -19.99 -68.73
C ARG A 503 -16.72 -20.49 -67.28
N LEU A 504 -16.24 -21.71 -67.03
CA LEU A 504 -16.06 -22.24 -65.68
C LEU A 504 -15.03 -21.42 -64.87
N TYR A 505 -13.89 -21.07 -65.48
CA TYR A 505 -12.84 -20.26 -64.85
C TYR A 505 -13.34 -18.92 -64.33
N ILE A 506 -14.00 -18.14 -65.20
CA ILE A 506 -14.53 -16.81 -64.86
C ILE A 506 -15.54 -16.91 -63.71
N VAL A 507 -16.48 -17.86 -63.82
CA VAL A 507 -17.59 -18.02 -62.88
C VAL A 507 -17.11 -18.52 -61.51
N LEU A 508 -16.23 -19.53 -61.44
CA LEU A 508 -15.65 -20.02 -60.19
C LEU A 508 -14.82 -18.95 -59.48
N THR A 509 -14.07 -18.16 -60.22
CA THR A 509 -13.25 -17.07 -59.67
C THR A 509 -14.12 -15.95 -59.08
N LEU A 510 -15.20 -15.56 -59.77
CA LEU A 510 -16.14 -14.53 -59.30
C LEU A 510 -16.90 -14.98 -58.03
N ILE A 511 -17.23 -16.26 -57.94
CA ILE A 511 -17.80 -16.88 -56.73
C ILE A 511 -16.80 -16.88 -55.57
N GLY A 512 -15.55 -17.32 -55.80
CA GLY A 512 -14.51 -17.33 -54.78
C GLY A 512 -14.28 -15.93 -54.17
N LEU A 513 -14.25 -14.90 -55.02
CA LEU A 513 -14.12 -13.51 -54.59
C LEU A 513 -15.35 -12.97 -53.85
N THR A 514 -16.57 -13.32 -54.27
CA THR A 514 -17.79 -12.85 -53.58
C THR A 514 -17.98 -13.52 -52.21
N VAL A 515 -17.69 -14.82 -52.08
CA VAL A 515 -17.68 -15.53 -50.79
C VAL A 515 -16.64 -14.93 -49.83
N LEU A 516 -15.40 -14.69 -50.31
CA LEU A 516 -14.34 -14.10 -49.50
C LEU A 516 -14.63 -12.64 -49.12
N GLY A 517 -15.22 -11.86 -50.03
CA GLY A 517 -15.70 -10.50 -49.78
C GLY A 517 -16.78 -10.46 -48.69
N PHE A 518 -17.76 -11.36 -48.77
CA PHE A 518 -18.85 -11.45 -47.78
C PHE A 518 -18.32 -11.87 -46.39
N TYR A 519 -17.44 -12.88 -46.34
CA TYR A 519 -16.78 -13.32 -45.11
C TYR A 519 -15.96 -12.20 -44.45
N THR A 520 -15.13 -11.51 -45.21
CA THR A 520 -14.30 -10.39 -44.68
C THR A 520 -15.12 -9.15 -44.33
N PHE A 521 -16.30 -8.95 -44.92
CA PHE A 521 -17.22 -7.87 -44.56
C PHE A 521 -17.97 -8.13 -43.24
N LEU A 522 -18.45 -9.37 -43.03
CA LEU A 522 -19.18 -9.76 -41.82
C LEU A 522 -18.27 -9.98 -40.60
N SER A 523 -17.07 -10.54 -40.81
CA SER A 523 -16.15 -10.86 -39.72
C SER A 523 -15.65 -9.59 -39.01
N THR A 524 -15.89 -9.51 -37.69
CA THR A 524 -15.38 -8.43 -36.84
C THR A 524 -14.18 -8.89 -36.02
N ARG A 525 -13.21 -7.99 -35.82
CA ARG A 525 -11.97 -8.27 -35.10
C ARG A 525 -11.88 -7.42 -33.83
N SER A 526 -11.48 -8.04 -32.72
CA SER A 526 -10.97 -7.32 -31.56
C SER A 526 -9.61 -6.69 -31.90
N GLN A 527 -9.57 -5.36 -31.95
CA GLN A 527 -8.35 -4.60 -32.14
C GLN A 527 -7.97 -3.92 -30.82
N THR A 528 -6.90 -4.39 -30.19
CA THR A 528 -6.26 -3.71 -29.06
C THR A 528 -5.49 -2.51 -29.60
N HIS A 529 -5.99 -1.31 -29.33
CA HIS A 529 -5.21 -0.09 -29.50
C HIS A 529 -4.21 0.00 -28.34
N THR A 530 -2.97 0.38 -28.65
CA THR A 530 -1.86 0.45 -27.69
C THR A 530 -1.14 1.77 -27.89
N GLU A 531 -1.34 2.70 -26.96
CA GLU A 531 -0.59 3.95 -26.89
C GLU A 531 0.71 3.68 -26.11
N LYS A 532 1.88 3.86 -26.73
CA LYS A 532 3.19 3.74 -26.05
C LYS A 532 3.47 5.04 -25.28
N SER A 533 3.85 4.95 -24.00
CA SER A 533 4.25 6.08 -23.13
C SER A 533 3.35 7.33 -23.18
N PRO A 534 2.02 7.22 -22.93
CA PRO A 534 1.08 8.34 -23.05
C PRO A 534 1.37 9.49 -22.08
N SER A 535 1.20 10.72 -22.57
CA SER A 535 1.21 11.94 -21.75
C SER A 535 0.03 11.96 -20.75
N LEU A 536 0.15 12.76 -19.70
CA LEU A 536 -0.91 12.96 -18.70
C LEU A 536 -2.24 13.40 -19.36
N SER A 537 -2.19 14.37 -20.26
CA SER A 537 -3.37 14.84 -21.00
C SER A 537 -3.97 13.75 -21.89
N LYS A 538 -3.14 12.92 -22.55
CA LYS A 538 -3.65 11.82 -23.38
C LYS A 538 -4.23 10.68 -22.55
N PHE A 539 -3.73 10.46 -21.34
CA PHE A 539 -4.35 9.54 -20.38
C PHE A 539 -5.70 10.07 -19.86
N GLU A 540 -5.79 11.35 -19.45
CA GLU A 540 -7.06 11.95 -19.01
C GLU A 540 -8.11 11.95 -20.15
N GLU A 541 -7.70 12.19 -21.41
CA GLU A 541 -8.55 12.03 -22.60
C GLU A 541 -9.02 10.57 -22.79
N LEU A 542 -8.09 9.60 -22.87
CA LEU A 542 -8.44 8.19 -23.07
C LEU A 542 -9.30 7.64 -21.93
N TYR A 543 -9.07 8.09 -20.69
CA TYR A 543 -9.82 7.65 -19.52
C TYR A 543 -11.26 8.17 -19.57
N SER A 544 -11.51 9.42 -19.98
CA SER A 544 -12.88 9.94 -20.10
C SER A 544 -13.70 9.21 -21.16
N ILE A 545 -13.07 8.73 -22.25
CA ILE A 545 -13.74 8.04 -23.36
C ILE A 545 -13.86 6.51 -23.13
N GLN A 546 -12.88 5.86 -22.47
CA GLN A 546 -12.76 4.39 -22.40
C GLN A 546 -12.50 3.83 -20.98
N SER A 547 -12.83 4.58 -19.92
CA SER A 547 -12.59 4.25 -18.49
C SER A 547 -12.69 2.75 -18.12
N SER A 548 -13.78 2.08 -18.49
CA SER A 548 -14.04 0.67 -18.16
C SER A 548 -13.22 -0.38 -18.93
N LYS A 549 -12.45 0.04 -19.94
CA LYS A 549 -11.67 -0.84 -20.84
C LYS A 549 -10.20 -0.40 -21.00
N LEU A 550 -9.80 0.68 -20.34
CA LEU A 550 -8.47 1.26 -20.43
C LEU A 550 -7.55 0.67 -19.36
N SER A 551 -6.54 -0.09 -19.77
CA SER A 551 -5.50 -0.62 -18.88
C SER A 551 -4.16 0.06 -19.15
N CYS A 552 -3.67 0.80 -18.16
CA CYS A 552 -2.45 1.61 -18.21
C CYS A 552 -1.47 1.20 -17.09
N PRO A 553 -0.78 0.05 -17.22
CA PRO A 553 0.16 -0.43 -16.20
C PRO A 553 1.30 0.56 -15.93
N CYS A 554 1.48 0.95 -14.66
CA CYS A 554 2.61 1.77 -14.22
C CYS A 554 3.94 1.02 -14.41
N SER A 555 5.03 1.74 -14.68
CA SER A 555 6.39 1.20 -14.60
C SER A 555 6.91 1.16 -13.16
N SER A 556 6.57 2.15 -12.34
CA SER A 556 6.79 2.11 -10.88
C SER A 556 5.49 1.79 -10.16
N LEU A 557 5.45 0.61 -9.53
CA LEU A 557 4.26 0.12 -8.84
C LEU A 557 4.08 0.70 -7.42
N SER A 558 5.12 1.32 -6.84
CA SER A 558 5.13 1.71 -5.43
C SER A 558 5.85 3.05 -5.20
N MET A 559 5.21 3.98 -4.50
CA MET A 559 5.61 5.39 -4.45
C MET A 559 5.44 5.98 -3.04
N SER A 560 6.55 6.42 -2.43
CA SER A 560 6.56 7.04 -1.08
C SER A 560 5.66 8.27 -0.99
N TYR A 561 4.78 8.34 0.01
CA TYR A 561 3.83 9.45 0.18
C TYR A 561 4.53 10.81 0.22
N GLY A 562 5.71 10.92 0.85
CA GLY A 562 6.51 12.14 0.89
C GLY A 562 7.03 12.67 -0.46
N ARG A 563 6.76 11.97 -1.58
CA ARG A 563 7.02 12.46 -2.95
C ARG A 563 5.75 12.91 -3.71
N ILE A 564 4.56 12.57 -3.22
CA ILE A 564 3.26 12.83 -3.89
C ILE A 564 2.25 13.58 -3.04
N MET A 565 2.49 13.69 -1.73
CA MET A 565 1.60 14.32 -0.75
C MET A 565 2.44 15.17 0.21
N SER A 566 1.94 16.35 0.55
CA SER A 566 2.44 17.16 1.65
C SER A 566 1.41 17.18 2.78
N LEU A 567 1.89 17.21 4.01
CA LEU A 567 1.08 17.41 5.20
C LEU A 567 1.91 18.21 6.20
N SER A 568 1.32 19.29 6.73
CA SER A 568 1.87 20.17 7.75
C SER A 568 0.75 20.56 8.73
N PRO A 569 0.91 20.33 10.04
CA PRO A 569 -0.03 20.85 11.03
C PRO A 569 0.14 22.36 11.21
N ARG A 570 -0.96 23.06 11.52
CA ARG A 570 -0.98 24.38 12.16
C ARG A 570 -1.38 24.18 13.61
N TYR A 571 -0.55 24.62 14.56
CA TYR A 571 -0.83 24.48 15.99
C TYR A 571 -1.62 25.66 16.56
N HIS A 572 -2.31 25.42 17.68
CA HIS A 572 -3.05 26.40 18.45
C HIS A 572 -2.10 27.49 18.97
N SER A 573 -2.54 28.75 18.97
CA SER A 573 -1.69 29.93 19.25
C SER A 573 -0.95 29.86 20.60
N ILE A 574 -1.56 29.22 21.60
CA ILE A 574 -0.94 28.92 22.90
C ILE A 574 0.44 28.25 22.78
N CYS A 575 0.63 27.32 21.85
CA CYS A 575 1.86 26.54 21.68
C CYS A 575 3.01 27.33 21.03
N SER A 576 2.79 28.59 20.69
CA SER A 576 3.79 29.56 20.21
C SER A 576 3.56 30.94 20.84
N SER A 577 3.15 30.98 22.11
CA SER A 577 2.83 32.21 22.84
C SER A 577 3.80 32.47 23.99
N ASP A 578 3.93 33.74 24.35
CA ASP A 578 4.79 34.22 25.45
C ASP A 578 4.47 33.56 26.81
N TYR A 579 3.28 32.96 26.99
CA TYR A 579 2.88 32.21 28.18
C TYR A 579 3.67 30.91 28.40
N LEU A 580 4.47 30.48 27.42
CA LEU A 580 5.33 29.29 27.51
C LEU A 580 6.82 29.65 27.61
N GLU A 581 7.18 30.94 27.64
CA GLU A 581 8.58 31.39 27.70
C GLU A 581 9.11 31.43 29.14
N ASP A 582 10.40 31.17 29.32
CA ASP A 582 11.06 31.10 30.64
C ASP A 582 10.84 32.37 31.49
N TYR A 583 10.71 33.55 30.86
CA TYR A 583 10.45 34.80 31.58
C TYR A 583 9.04 34.89 32.17
N TRP A 584 8.04 34.22 31.59
CA TRP A 584 6.71 34.09 32.19
C TRP A 584 6.68 32.97 33.23
N LEU A 585 7.28 31.81 32.93
CA LEU A 585 7.39 30.69 33.86
C LEU A 585 8.10 31.08 35.16
N SER A 586 9.15 31.90 35.07
CA SER A 586 9.93 32.38 36.23
C SER A 586 9.12 33.20 37.25
N TYR A 587 8.00 33.83 36.86
CA TYR A 587 7.09 34.54 37.77
C TYR A 587 6.58 33.61 38.88
N PHE A 588 6.14 32.42 38.48
CA PHE A 588 5.58 31.41 39.38
C PHE A 588 6.63 30.58 40.13
N GLY A 589 7.93 30.83 39.90
CA GLY A 589 8.98 30.34 40.78
C GLY A 589 8.89 31.06 42.12
N ARG A 590 8.69 30.34 43.23
CA ARG A 590 8.76 30.96 44.56
C ARG A 590 10.14 31.58 44.80
N ILE A 591 10.17 32.64 45.59
CA ILE A 591 11.34 32.99 46.41
C ILE A 591 11.33 32.04 47.63
N GLU A 592 12.49 31.73 48.19
CA GLU A 592 12.57 31.16 49.54
C GLU A 592 12.18 32.25 50.54
N ILE A 593 10.85 32.39 50.75
CA ILE A 593 10.35 33.13 51.89
C ILE A 593 10.69 32.30 53.12
N ASP A 594 11.42 32.91 54.06
CA ASP A 594 11.70 32.31 55.35
C ASP A 594 10.45 32.45 56.23
N VAL A 595 9.66 31.38 56.35
CA VAL A 595 8.35 31.41 57.05
C VAL A 595 8.10 30.18 57.91
N GLU A 596 8.48 30.32 59.17
CA GLU A 596 8.03 29.46 60.28
C GLU A 596 6.53 29.66 60.62
N SER A 597 5.87 30.69 60.04
CA SER A 597 4.59 31.24 60.53
C SER A 597 3.40 31.26 59.55
N ILE A 598 3.58 31.15 58.23
CA ILE A 598 2.49 31.36 57.24
C ILE A 598 1.84 30.03 56.80
N GLN A 599 0.52 29.93 56.94
CA GLN A 599 -0.29 28.86 56.34
C GLN A 599 -0.54 29.12 54.84
N ILE A 600 0.40 28.70 54.00
CA ILE A 600 0.29 28.84 52.53
C ILE A 600 -0.78 27.88 51.99
N LEU A 601 -1.90 28.42 51.52
CA LEU A 601 -2.99 27.64 50.92
C LEU A 601 -2.61 27.11 49.53
N SER A 602 -2.29 25.81 49.46
CA SER A 602 -2.16 24.97 48.24
C SER A 602 -3.23 25.12 47.15
N THR A 603 -4.32 25.85 47.37
CA THR A 603 -5.36 26.16 46.39
C THR A 603 -5.18 27.50 45.67
N ASP A 604 -4.23 28.33 46.12
CA ASP A 604 -3.90 29.63 45.51
C ASP A 604 -3.13 29.45 44.19
N PHE A 605 -3.54 30.21 43.15
CA PHE A 605 -2.98 30.07 41.81
C PHE A 605 -1.47 30.34 41.75
N ARG A 606 -0.93 31.17 42.64
CA ARG A 606 0.50 31.54 42.67
C ARG A 606 1.42 30.34 42.91
N LEU A 607 0.89 29.26 43.47
CA LEU A 607 1.63 28.03 43.81
C LEU A 607 1.55 26.97 42.70
N SER A 608 0.42 26.93 41.98
CA SER A 608 0.09 25.92 40.97
C SER A 608 0.31 26.40 39.54
N GLY A 609 0.31 27.72 39.30
CA GLY A 609 0.46 28.34 37.98
C GLY A 609 1.73 27.92 37.24
N GLN A 610 2.85 27.75 37.94
CA GLN A 610 4.08 27.24 37.32
C GLN A 610 3.86 25.86 36.67
N SER A 611 3.26 24.92 37.42
CA SER A 611 2.96 23.57 36.91
C SER A 611 1.96 23.60 35.76
N PHE A 612 0.99 24.52 35.82
CA PHE A 612 0.00 24.71 34.76
C PHE A 612 0.67 25.09 33.42
N PHE A 613 1.53 26.11 33.42
CA PHE A 613 2.23 26.54 32.19
C PHE A 613 3.35 25.57 31.77
N ASP A 614 4.09 24.97 32.71
CA ASP A 614 5.11 23.95 32.39
C ASP A 614 4.48 22.69 31.78
N LEU A 615 3.34 22.21 32.30
CA LEU A 615 2.59 21.11 31.67
C LEU A 615 2.08 21.51 30.28
N LEU A 616 1.55 22.72 30.12
CA LEU A 616 1.02 23.21 28.85
C LEU A 616 2.12 23.28 27.78
N ARG A 617 3.30 23.81 28.15
CA ARG A 617 4.51 23.81 27.33
C ARG A 617 4.95 22.40 26.95
N VAL A 618 5.06 21.50 27.93
CA VAL A 618 5.43 20.09 27.73
C VAL A 618 4.45 19.35 26.82
N LEU A 619 3.13 19.55 26.99
CA LEU A 619 2.14 18.90 26.14
C LEU A 619 2.15 19.47 24.70
N CYS A 620 2.42 20.76 24.51
CA CYS A 620 2.68 21.36 23.20
C CYS A 620 3.96 20.77 22.54
N GLU A 621 5.09 20.72 23.26
CA GLU A 621 6.36 20.15 22.79
C GLU A 621 6.18 18.69 22.35
N ILE A 622 5.60 17.86 23.22
CA ILE A 622 5.36 16.44 22.97
C ILE A 622 4.39 16.24 21.80
N SER A 623 3.32 17.04 21.70
CA SER A 623 2.37 16.94 20.58
C SER A 623 3.06 17.23 19.25
N ARG A 624 3.91 18.28 19.20
CA ARG A 624 4.70 18.61 18.02
C ARG A 624 5.64 17.48 17.62
N GLU A 625 6.43 16.96 18.57
CA GLU A 625 7.33 15.82 18.31
C GLU A 625 6.58 14.58 17.85
N THR A 626 5.42 14.28 18.44
CA THR A 626 4.54 13.16 18.07
C THR A 626 4.14 13.25 16.61
N VAL A 627 3.63 14.41 16.18
CA VAL A 627 3.20 14.64 14.79
C VAL A 627 4.38 14.59 13.83
N GLU A 628 5.53 15.20 14.16
CA GLU A 628 6.72 15.12 13.30
C GLU A 628 7.28 13.71 13.16
N ASN A 629 7.34 12.94 14.27
CA ASN A 629 7.76 11.55 14.28
C ASN A 629 6.83 10.71 13.37
N ALA A 630 5.52 10.86 13.56
CA ALA A 630 4.51 10.20 12.74
C ALA A 630 4.60 10.61 11.26
N LEU A 631 4.80 11.91 10.96
CA LEU A 631 4.99 12.42 9.60
C LEU A 631 6.25 11.85 8.94
N ARG A 632 7.35 11.65 9.66
CA ARG A 632 8.57 11.02 9.14
C ARG A 632 8.31 9.56 8.74
N VAL A 633 7.55 8.81 9.54
CA VAL A 633 7.10 7.45 9.18
C VAL A 633 6.14 7.47 7.98
N PHE A 634 5.10 8.32 8.01
CA PHE A 634 4.11 8.46 6.94
C PHE A 634 4.75 8.82 5.60
N ARG A 635 5.73 9.74 5.57
CA ARG A 635 6.44 10.11 4.34
C ARG A 635 7.23 8.94 3.74
N SER A 636 7.63 7.94 4.54
CA SER A 636 8.31 6.72 4.09
C SER A 636 7.36 5.61 3.61
N ASN A 637 6.13 5.56 4.16
CA ASN A 637 5.07 4.68 3.68
C ASN A 637 4.74 4.97 2.20
N ARG A 638 4.23 3.97 1.47
CA ARG A 638 4.13 4.01 0.00
C ARG A 638 2.72 3.71 -0.49
N LEU A 639 2.23 4.55 -1.41
CA LEU A 639 1.09 4.22 -2.26
C LEU A 639 1.49 3.11 -3.23
N VAL A 640 0.63 2.13 -3.47
CA VAL A 640 0.87 1.03 -4.43
C VAL A 640 -0.24 1.05 -5.49
N THR A 641 0.12 1.14 -6.77
CA THR A 641 -0.85 1.19 -7.88
C THR A 641 -0.39 0.35 -9.07
N MET A 642 -1.20 -0.64 -9.47
CA MET A 642 -0.88 -1.51 -10.60
C MET A 642 -1.11 -0.85 -11.97
N ASN A 643 -2.19 -0.07 -12.09
CA ASN A 643 -2.49 0.79 -13.23
C ASN A 643 -2.49 2.26 -12.76
N SER A 644 -2.29 3.19 -13.69
CA SER A 644 -2.48 4.62 -13.41
C SER A 644 -3.91 4.89 -12.94
N LEU A 645 -4.04 5.42 -11.72
CA LEU A 645 -5.31 5.92 -11.20
C LEU A 645 -5.79 7.13 -12.01
N SER A 646 -7.10 7.33 -12.09
CA SER A 646 -7.67 8.62 -12.50
C SER A 646 -7.37 9.69 -11.44
N ARG A 647 -7.51 10.97 -11.82
CA ARG A 647 -7.37 12.10 -10.88
C ARG A 647 -8.35 12.00 -9.70
N SER A 648 -9.59 11.58 -9.93
CA SER A 648 -10.60 11.41 -8.87
C SER A 648 -10.29 10.21 -7.96
N GLN A 649 -9.85 9.09 -8.52
CA GLN A 649 -9.40 7.92 -7.73
C GLN A 649 -8.18 8.27 -6.88
N PHE A 650 -7.19 8.95 -7.45
CA PHE A 650 -6.01 9.41 -6.70
C PHE A 650 -6.38 10.34 -5.55
N THR A 651 -7.20 11.36 -5.77
CA THR A 651 -7.61 12.29 -4.70
C THR A 651 -8.42 11.58 -3.60
N TYR A 652 -9.29 10.63 -3.97
CA TYR A 652 -10.00 9.81 -2.98
C TYR A 652 -9.04 8.98 -2.13
N GLU A 653 -8.08 8.29 -2.77
CA GLU A 653 -7.06 7.50 -2.07
C GLU A 653 -6.18 8.36 -1.15
N THR A 654 -5.66 9.49 -1.62
CA THR A 654 -4.76 10.33 -0.82
C THR A 654 -5.48 10.95 0.38
N MET A 655 -6.69 11.48 0.21
CA MET A 655 -7.48 12.05 1.31
C MET A 655 -7.86 10.99 2.35
N ARG A 656 -8.22 9.78 1.92
CA ARG A 656 -8.52 8.64 2.80
C ARG A 656 -7.31 8.24 3.65
N ARG A 657 -6.09 8.26 3.07
CA ARG A 657 -4.84 7.97 3.79
C ARG A 657 -4.40 9.08 4.74
N LEU A 658 -4.65 10.35 4.40
CA LEU A 658 -4.41 11.49 5.29
C LEU A 658 -5.28 11.38 6.55
N LYS A 659 -6.60 11.22 6.38
CA LYS A 659 -7.51 11.06 7.52
C LYS A 659 -7.18 9.84 8.39
N GLN A 660 -6.85 8.69 7.77
CA GLN A 660 -6.41 7.49 8.51
C GLN A 660 -5.12 7.75 9.31
N PHE A 661 -4.16 8.51 8.76
CA PHE A 661 -2.94 8.91 9.45
C PHE A 661 -3.21 9.85 10.63
N GLU A 662 -4.04 10.87 10.43
CA GLU A 662 -4.43 11.84 11.46
C GLU A 662 -5.11 11.14 12.64
N GLN A 663 -6.14 10.34 12.37
CA GLN A 663 -6.87 9.56 13.39
C GLN A 663 -5.97 8.59 14.15
N GLN A 664 -5.11 7.82 13.45
CA GLN A 664 -4.21 6.87 14.10
C GLN A 664 -3.17 7.60 14.98
N THR A 665 -2.64 8.74 14.54
CA THR A 665 -1.64 9.51 15.30
C THR A 665 -2.23 10.08 16.59
N ILE A 666 -3.43 10.69 16.50
CA ILE A 666 -4.16 11.21 17.66
C ILE A 666 -4.51 10.08 18.64
N ALA A 667 -5.15 9.01 18.15
CA ALA A 667 -5.65 7.93 19.01
C ALA A 667 -4.53 7.15 19.72
N SER A 668 -3.39 6.92 19.03
CA SER A 668 -2.24 6.24 19.63
C SER A 668 -1.55 7.07 20.71
N PHE A 669 -1.56 8.40 20.58
CA PHE A 669 -0.96 9.29 21.56
C PHE A 669 -1.83 9.42 22.82
N LEU A 670 -3.11 9.75 22.66
CA LEU A 670 -4.04 9.93 23.77
C LEU A 670 -4.16 8.64 24.61
N GLY A 671 -4.08 7.47 23.96
CA GLY A 671 -4.05 6.18 24.66
C GLY A 671 -2.89 6.03 25.66
N VAL A 672 -1.71 6.57 25.36
CA VAL A 672 -0.57 6.56 26.31
C VAL A 672 -0.81 7.56 27.44
N ILE A 673 -1.29 8.76 27.13
CA ILE A 673 -1.54 9.82 28.12
C ILE A 673 -2.60 9.39 29.15
N GLU A 674 -3.73 8.83 28.68
CA GLU A 674 -4.80 8.35 29.55
C GLU A 674 -4.36 7.17 30.42
N LEU A 675 -3.53 6.26 29.91
CA LEU A 675 -2.95 5.20 30.73
C LEU A 675 -2.03 5.75 31.83
N ILE A 676 -1.28 6.83 31.57
CA ILE A 676 -0.43 7.47 32.58
C ILE A 676 -1.29 8.19 33.63
N ARG A 677 -2.25 9.03 33.21
CA ARG A 677 -3.19 9.73 34.10
C ARG A 677 -3.95 8.74 35.00
N SER A 678 -4.58 7.74 34.39
CA SER A 678 -5.23 6.63 35.10
C SER A 678 -4.28 5.96 36.10
N SER A 679 -3.05 5.62 35.69
CA SER A 679 -2.11 4.92 36.57
C SER A 679 -1.63 5.78 37.74
N ILE A 680 -1.48 7.11 37.59
CA ILE A 680 -1.17 8.03 38.69
C ILE A 680 -2.35 8.05 39.68
N GLN A 681 -3.55 8.31 39.15
CA GLN A 681 -4.79 8.48 39.92
C GLN A 681 -5.23 7.21 40.66
N THR A 682 -5.14 6.05 40.01
CA THR A 682 -5.59 4.76 40.57
C THR A 682 -4.63 4.20 41.62
N ASN A 683 -3.34 4.59 41.58
CA ASN A 683 -2.38 4.26 42.62
C ASN A 683 -2.28 5.32 43.73
N GLN A 684 -3.06 6.41 43.66
CA GLN A 684 -3.09 7.52 44.64
C GLN A 684 -1.69 8.09 44.96
N LEU A 685 -0.88 8.33 43.92
CA LEU A 685 0.49 8.84 44.07
C LEU A 685 0.48 10.28 44.59
N MET A 686 1.30 10.62 45.59
CA MET A 686 1.20 11.92 46.28
C MET A 686 1.90 13.06 45.53
N ASP A 687 1.30 14.27 45.48
CA ASP A 687 1.90 15.48 44.88
C ASP A 687 2.44 16.47 45.94
N GLU A 688 3.52 17.20 45.59
CA GLU A 688 4.19 18.19 46.47
C GLU A 688 3.28 19.32 46.94
N THR A 689 2.37 19.80 46.07
CA THR A 689 1.38 20.83 46.41
C THR A 689 0.25 20.31 47.30
N TRP A 690 0.25 19.04 47.69
CA TRP A 690 -0.79 18.37 48.47
C TRP A 690 -2.17 18.35 47.80
N THR A 691 -2.28 18.63 46.50
CA THR A 691 -3.58 18.84 45.82
C THR A 691 -4.49 17.61 45.80
N ASN A 692 -3.95 16.40 45.85
CA ASN A 692 -4.74 15.18 46.02
C ASN A 692 -4.91 14.69 47.48
N VAL A 693 -3.97 15.00 48.37
CA VAL A 693 -3.93 14.45 49.75
C VAL A 693 -3.56 15.49 50.81
N GLY A 694 -4.17 15.42 51.98
CA GLY A 694 -3.84 16.26 53.13
C GLY A 694 -3.12 15.47 54.23
N PRO A 695 -2.00 15.96 54.79
CA PRO A 695 -1.39 15.38 55.98
C PRO A 695 -2.29 15.57 57.22
N PHE A 696 -2.19 14.65 58.17
CA PHE A 696 -2.73 14.77 59.53
C PHE A 696 -1.93 13.92 60.52
N THR A 697 -1.97 14.30 61.80
CA THR A 697 -1.21 13.61 62.86
C THR A 697 -2.12 12.74 63.73
N VAL A 698 -1.65 11.53 64.04
CA VAL A 698 -2.28 10.63 65.02
C VAL A 698 -1.27 10.33 66.11
N TYR A 699 -1.66 10.56 67.37
CA TYR A 699 -0.86 10.15 68.53
C TYR A 699 -1.21 8.71 68.90
N ASN A 700 -0.19 7.87 69.06
CA ASN A 700 -0.35 6.50 69.55
C ASN A 700 -0.05 6.47 71.05
N ASN A 701 -1.10 6.23 71.85
CA ASN A 701 -1.04 6.15 73.31
C ASN A 701 -0.13 5.02 73.82
N GLU A 702 -0.03 3.90 73.10
CA GLU A 702 0.73 2.71 73.53
C GLU A 702 2.24 2.89 73.34
N THR A 703 2.65 3.59 72.27
CA THR A 703 4.06 3.85 71.96
C THR A 703 4.51 5.26 72.34
N SER A 704 3.61 6.08 72.88
CA SER A 704 3.78 7.50 73.22
C SER A 704 4.42 8.34 72.09
N LYS A 705 4.00 8.12 70.84
CA LYS A 705 4.60 8.72 69.63
C LYS A 705 3.55 9.27 68.68
N TRP A 706 3.88 10.36 68.00
CA TRP A 706 3.13 10.83 66.84
C TRP A 706 3.42 10.00 65.59
N SER A 707 2.42 9.89 64.72
CA SER A 707 2.54 9.35 63.37
C SER A 707 1.94 10.33 62.37
N LEU A 708 2.66 10.59 61.28
CA LEU A 708 2.12 11.33 60.13
C LEU A 708 1.31 10.34 59.30
N ASN A 709 0.08 10.72 58.95
CA ASN A 709 -0.81 9.94 58.11
C ASN A 709 -1.39 10.86 57.03
N PHE A 710 -1.89 10.28 55.93
CA PHE A 710 -2.44 11.04 54.81
C PHE A 710 -3.89 10.66 54.53
N ARG A 711 -4.71 11.65 54.20
CA ARG A 711 -6.12 11.47 53.78
C ARG A 711 -6.34 12.09 52.41
N SER A 712 -7.28 11.55 51.64
CA SER A 712 -7.72 12.18 50.38
C SER A 712 -8.21 13.60 50.61
N ARG A 713 -7.97 14.50 49.64
CA ARG A 713 -8.56 15.84 49.62
C ARG A 713 -9.99 15.79 49.08
N ASP A 714 -10.88 16.51 49.76
CA ASP A 714 -12.28 16.73 49.35
C ASP A 714 -12.46 18.19 48.92
N PHE A 715 -13.32 18.43 47.93
CA PHE A 715 -13.72 19.78 47.53
C PHE A 715 -15.13 20.13 48.03
N TYR A 716 -15.21 21.23 48.78
CA TYR A 716 -16.38 21.88 49.37
C TYR A 716 -17.29 21.00 50.28
N THR A 717 -17.92 19.95 49.76
CA THR A 717 -19.13 19.31 50.30
C THR A 717 -18.99 17.83 50.67
N ASN A 718 -17.77 17.29 50.73
CA ASN A 718 -17.45 15.85 50.91
C ASN A 718 -18.07 14.92 49.83
N SER A 719 -18.80 15.45 48.84
CA SER A 719 -19.43 14.69 47.75
C SER A 719 -18.51 14.47 46.55
N CYS A 720 -17.43 15.24 46.43
CA CYS A 720 -16.35 15.00 45.49
C CYS A 720 -15.01 14.95 46.24
N SER A 721 -14.35 13.80 46.14
CA SER A 721 -13.07 13.49 46.77
C SER A 721 -12.09 12.95 45.74
N CYS A 722 -10.81 13.29 45.87
CA CYS A 722 -9.77 12.79 44.99
C CYS A 722 -9.56 11.26 45.08
N ALA A 723 -10.07 10.60 46.12
CA ALA A 723 -10.21 9.14 46.22
C ALA A 723 -11.37 8.57 45.37
N VAL A 724 -12.44 9.33 45.12
CA VAL A 724 -13.59 8.92 44.30
C VAL A 724 -13.31 9.12 42.81
N SER A 725 -12.96 10.35 42.41
CA SER A 725 -12.93 10.80 41.02
C SER A 725 -11.78 11.75 40.74
N ASN A 726 -11.30 11.75 39.50
CA ASN A 726 -10.35 12.72 38.94
C ASN A 726 -11.05 13.97 38.37
N GLN A 727 -12.35 13.90 38.11
CA GLN A 727 -13.18 15.02 37.65
C GLN A 727 -13.57 15.98 38.79
N CYS A 728 -13.15 15.72 40.03
CA CYS A 728 -13.36 16.65 41.12
C CYS A 728 -12.53 17.91 40.87
N THR A 729 -13.20 19.05 40.82
CA THR A 729 -12.58 20.36 40.58
C THR A 729 -13.11 21.42 41.54
N ARG A 730 -12.37 22.53 41.63
CA ARG A 730 -12.79 23.79 42.25
C ARG A 730 -12.28 24.98 41.43
N PRO A 731 -12.93 26.15 41.46
CA PRO A 731 -12.38 27.36 40.86
C PRO A 731 -11.00 27.72 41.44
N VAL A 732 -10.08 28.13 40.56
CA VAL A 732 -8.75 28.66 40.90
C VAL A 732 -8.85 30.15 41.18
N GLY A 733 -7.97 30.65 42.05
CA GLY A 733 -7.99 32.05 42.44
C GLY A 733 -6.98 32.39 43.52
N PHE A 734 -7.16 33.57 44.11
CA PHE A 734 -6.30 34.14 45.15
C PHE A 734 -7.03 34.12 46.50
N TYR A 735 -6.30 33.80 47.57
CA TYR A 735 -6.83 33.57 48.93
C TYR A 735 -6.04 34.37 49.97
N PHE A 736 -6.67 34.70 51.09
CA PHE A 736 -5.98 35.31 52.24
C PHE A 736 -5.35 34.22 53.12
N GLN A 737 -4.30 34.55 53.88
CA GLN A 737 -3.71 33.66 54.91
C GLN A 737 -4.73 33.12 55.93
N THR A 738 -5.79 33.88 56.19
CA THR A 738 -6.86 33.55 57.15
C THR A 738 -7.95 32.66 56.55
N ASP A 739 -7.93 32.39 55.25
CA ASP A 739 -8.79 31.39 54.65
C ASP A 739 -8.34 29.96 55.02
N ASN A 740 -9.27 29.01 54.91
CA ASN A 740 -8.95 27.60 55.02
C ASN A 740 -9.26 26.88 53.70
N ILE A 741 -8.89 25.61 53.60
CA ILE A 741 -9.06 24.78 52.40
C ILE A 741 -10.53 24.65 51.91
N ARG A 742 -11.54 24.95 52.75
CA ARG A 742 -12.97 24.99 52.36
C ARG A 742 -13.46 26.39 51.95
N SER A 743 -12.66 27.46 52.14
CA SER A 743 -12.97 28.80 51.63
C SER A 743 -13.11 28.81 50.11
N LYS A 744 -13.94 29.73 49.61
CA LYS A 744 -13.95 30.17 48.20
C LYS A 744 -12.81 31.18 47.96
N PRO A 745 -12.24 31.26 46.75
CA PRO A 745 -11.28 32.31 46.40
C PRO A 745 -11.92 33.70 46.52
N LYS A 746 -11.13 34.72 46.86
CA LYS A 746 -11.57 36.13 46.90
C LYS A 746 -11.66 36.70 45.50
N ILE A 747 -10.66 36.39 44.69
CA ILE A 747 -10.57 36.71 43.27
C ILE A 747 -10.47 35.38 42.54
N THR A 748 -11.46 35.04 41.72
CA THR A 748 -11.46 33.83 40.88
C THR A 748 -10.78 34.16 39.54
N VAL A 749 -10.06 33.21 38.94
CA VAL A 749 -9.56 33.33 37.57
C VAL A 749 -10.54 32.64 36.61
N PRO A 750 -11.21 33.36 35.68
CA PRO A 750 -12.01 32.78 34.60
C PRO A 750 -11.34 31.60 33.90
N GLY A 751 -12.14 30.58 33.56
CA GLY A 751 -11.68 29.36 32.90
C GLY A 751 -10.83 28.39 33.72
N LEU A 752 -10.16 28.82 34.80
CA LEU A 752 -9.18 27.98 35.51
C LEU A 752 -9.76 27.21 36.69
N VAL A 753 -9.42 25.92 36.77
CA VAL A 753 -9.83 25.00 37.83
C VAL A 753 -8.67 24.19 38.41
N LEU A 754 -8.79 23.87 39.69
CA LEU A 754 -7.87 22.98 40.41
C LEU A 754 -8.51 21.61 40.47
N GLY A 755 -7.92 20.64 39.79
CA GLY A 755 -8.23 19.21 39.92
C GLY A 755 -7.41 18.55 41.04
N CYS A 756 -7.40 17.23 41.03
CA CYS A 756 -6.61 16.44 41.99
C CYS A 756 -5.11 16.39 41.69
N TYR A 757 -4.72 16.56 40.42
CA TYR A 757 -3.33 16.54 39.97
C TYR A 757 -3.12 17.71 39.00
N ALA A 758 -1.89 18.22 38.86
CA ALA A 758 -1.61 19.35 37.98
C ALA A 758 -2.06 19.12 36.52
N ILE A 759 -1.94 17.89 36.00
CA ILE A 759 -2.43 17.54 34.65
C ILE A 759 -3.96 17.53 34.55
N ASP A 760 -4.67 17.23 35.63
CA ASP A 760 -6.13 17.28 35.66
C ASP A 760 -6.62 18.73 35.83
N SER A 761 -5.93 19.54 36.64
CA SER A 761 -6.13 21.01 36.72
C SER A 761 -5.97 21.67 35.34
N LEU A 762 -4.90 21.34 34.62
CA LEU A 762 -4.67 21.87 33.27
C LEU A 762 -5.77 21.43 32.30
N LEU A 763 -5.98 20.11 32.14
CA LEU A 763 -6.87 19.60 31.10
C LEU A 763 -8.35 19.93 31.35
N LEU A 764 -8.78 20.07 32.60
CA LEU A 764 -10.15 20.47 32.95
C LEU A 764 -10.38 22.00 32.95
N SER A 765 -9.32 22.80 32.78
CA SER A 765 -9.42 24.26 32.59
C SER A 765 -9.68 24.62 31.13
N THR A 766 -10.10 25.86 30.89
CA THR A 766 -10.17 26.49 29.57
C THR A 766 -9.03 27.50 29.40
N LEU A 767 -8.93 28.17 28.25
CA LEU A 767 -7.97 29.28 28.02
C LEU A 767 -8.62 30.67 28.16
N GLU A 768 -9.84 30.75 28.67
CA GLU A 768 -10.72 31.93 28.68
C GLU A 768 -10.01 33.22 29.13
N CYS A 769 -9.38 33.19 30.30
CA CYS A 769 -8.61 34.31 30.86
C CYS A 769 -7.52 34.85 29.91
N PHE A 770 -6.87 33.98 29.14
CA PHE A 770 -5.74 34.36 28.29
C PHE A 770 -6.15 35.05 27.00
N TYR A 771 -7.43 35.07 26.65
CA TYR A 771 -7.98 35.90 25.57
C TYR A 771 -8.44 37.29 26.06
N GLU A 772 -8.49 37.53 27.37
CA GLU A 772 -9.03 38.76 27.98
C GLU A 772 -7.93 39.63 28.62
N GLN A 773 -7.78 40.86 28.13
CA GLN A 773 -6.75 41.79 28.61
C GLN A 773 -6.85 42.10 30.11
N GLU A 774 -8.07 42.25 30.65
CA GLU A 774 -8.26 42.54 32.07
C GLU A 774 -8.00 41.30 32.96
N CYS A 775 -8.25 40.08 32.47
CA CYS A 775 -7.90 38.88 33.20
C CYS A 775 -6.38 38.63 33.22
N VAL A 776 -5.68 38.89 32.11
CA VAL A 776 -4.20 38.86 32.06
C VAL A 776 -3.60 39.91 33.02
N LYS A 777 -4.13 41.14 33.03
CA LYS A 777 -3.75 42.18 34.01
C LYS A 777 -4.02 41.76 35.45
N LEU A 778 -5.13 41.07 35.73
CA LEU A 778 -5.48 40.55 37.04
C LEU A 778 -4.43 39.52 37.52
N LEU A 779 -3.95 38.62 36.66
CA LEU A 779 -2.87 37.67 37.00
C LEU A 779 -1.54 38.37 37.36
N ILE A 780 -1.27 39.52 36.72
CA ILE A 780 -0.10 40.37 36.97
C ILE A 780 -0.24 41.17 38.28
N ALA A 781 -1.38 41.81 38.49
CA ALA A 781 -1.63 42.70 39.64
C ALA A 781 -1.63 41.95 40.98
N ASN A 782 -2.04 40.67 40.99
CA ASN A 782 -2.10 39.86 42.21
C ASN A 782 -0.73 39.43 42.79
N TYR A 783 0.40 39.87 42.22
CA TYR A 783 1.71 39.80 42.88
C TYR A 783 1.70 40.41 44.30
N TYR A 784 0.95 41.51 44.50
CA TYR A 784 0.82 42.20 45.79
C TYR A 784 -0.38 41.75 46.65
N PHE A 785 -1.09 40.69 46.26
CA PHE A 785 -2.30 40.26 46.97
C PHE A 785 -1.97 39.55 48.29
N ASP A 786 -2.31 40.15 49.44
CA ASP A 786 -2.15 39.59 50.81
C ASP A 786 -0.69 39.39 51.26
N ILE A 787 0.07 38.55 50.55
CA ILE A 787 1.47 38.22 50.81
C ILE A 787 2.32 38.59 49.60
N VAL A 788 3.23 39.54 49.78
CA VAL A 788 4.26 39.88 48.78
C VAL A 788 5.35 38.79 48.81
N GLY A 789 5.81 38.34 47.64
CA GLY A 789 6.95 37.40 47.52
C GLY A 789 6.61 35.91 47.40
N LEU A 790 5.33 35.51 47.43
CA LEU A 790 4.89 34.13 47.09
C LEU A 790 5.31 33.70 45.67
N VAL A 791 5.55 34.69 44.82
CA VAL A 791 5.98 34.66 43.43
C VAL A 791 7.18 35.59 43.28
N ARG A 792 8.04 35.38 42.29
CA ARG A 792 9.14 36.29 41.98
C ARG A 792 8.61 37.59 41.36
N PRO A 793 9.32 38.73 41.51
CA PRO A 793 9.02 39.94 40.76
C PRO A 793 8.94 39.67 39.26
N LEU A 794 7.93 40.21 38.60
CA LEU A 794 7.76 40.09 37.15
C LEU A 794 8.91 40.78 36.40
N ASN A 795 9.48 40.08 35.42
CA ASN A 795 10.35 40.68 34.41
C ASN A 795 9.56 41.77 33.65
N SER A 796 10.21 42.87 33.25
CA SER A 796 9.56 43.96 32.49
C SER A 796 8.87 43.48 31.21
N ARG A 797 9.40 42.43 30.56
CA ARG A 797 8.75 41.77 29.42
C ARG A 797 7.51 40.96 29.79
N ALA A 798 7.46 40.38 30.99
CA ALA A 798 6.29 39.66 31.50
C ALA A 798 5.12 40.61 31.85
N ILE A 799 5.43 41.83 32.32
CA ILE A 799 4.43 42.88 32.58
C ILE A 799 3.72 43.34 31.29
N GLN A 800 4.40 43.22 30.14
CA GLN A 800 3.90 43.66 28.82
C GLN A 800 3.26 42.51 28.00
N ILE A 801 3.07 41.33 28.59
CA ILE A 801 2.51 40.16 27.89
C ILE A 801 1.11 40.45 27.33
N GLN A 802 0.84 39.98 26.11
CA GLN A 802 -0.39 40.26 25.38
C GLN A 802 -1.37 39.07 25.45
N PRO A 803 -2.69 39.31 25.35
CA PRO A 803 -3.67 38.22 25.21
C PRO A 803 -3.43 37.38 23.94
N LEU A 804 -3.87 36.13 23.99
CA LEU A 804 -3.94 35.25 22.83
C LEU A 804 -4.87 35.86 21.78
N ARG A 805 -4.44 35.85 20.52
CA ARG A 805 -5.32 36.21 19.40
C ARG A 805 -6.22 35.04 19.05
N ASN A 806 -7.50 35.32 18.86
CA ASN A 806 -8.49 34.36 18.36
C ASN A 806 -8.57 34.34 16.81
N GLU A 807 -7.67 35.07 16.13
CA GLU A 807 -7.61 35.16 14.68
C GLU A 807 -7.31 33.78 14.07
N ASN A 808 -8.36 33.14 13.53
CA ASN A 808 -8.33 31.81 12.91
C ASN A 808 -8.09 30.64 13.90
N SER A 809 -8.56 30.68 15.15
CA SER A 809 -8.75 29.42 15.89
C SER A 809 -10.06 28.74 15.48
N ARG A 810 -10.12 27.41 15.50
CA ARG A 810 -11.38 26.64 15.40
C ARG A 810 -12.00 26.29 16.75
N PHE A 811 -11.34 26.66 17.85
CA PHE A 811 -11.80 26.44 19.21
C PHE A 811 -12.32 27.76 19.81
N TYR A 812 -13.25 27.66 20.75
CA TYR A 812 -13.73 28.84 21.49
C TYR A 812 -12.84 29.08 22.71
N SER A 813 -12.79 30.31 23.22
CA SER A 813 -11.97 30.64 24.40
C SER A 813 -12.36 29.82 25.65
N ASN A 814 -13.63 29.41 25.74
CA ASN A 814 -14.18 28.55 26.79
C ASN A 814 -14.13 27.04 26.46
N THR A 815 -13.49 26.61 25.37
CA THR A 815 -13.21 25.19 25.11
C THR A 815 -12.21 24.65 26.14
N THR A 816 -12.40 23.41 26.61
CA THR A 816 -11.45 22.82 27.57
C THR A 816 -10.10 22.54 26.91
N ILE A 817 -9.02 22.70 27.67
CA ILE A 817 -7.67 22.35 27.20
C ILE A 817 -7.60 20.86 26.86
N ASN A 818 -8.39 20.00 27.52
CA ASN A 818 -8.57 18.60 27.15
C ASN A 818 -9.08 18.40 25.70
N GLU A 819 -10.02 19.21 25.21
CA GLU A 819 -10.54 19.09 23.84
C GLU A 819 -9.51 19.56 22.80
N ILE A 820 -8.80 20.65 23.08
CA ILE A 820 -7.71 21.17 22.22
C ILE A 820 -6.55 20.16 22.19
N PHE A 821 -6.20 19.60 23.35
CA PHE A 821 -5.19 18.55 23.52
C PHE A 821 -5.60 17.21 22.86
N SER A 822 -6.89 16.88 22.88
CA SER A 822 -7.47 15.73 22.16
C SER A 822 -7.35 15.84 20.64
N GLN A 823 -6.79 16.95 20.14
CA GLN A 823 -6.45 17.20 18.74
C GLN A 823 -4.95 17.46 18.55
N LEU A 824 -4.09 17.11 19.51
CA LEU A 824 -2.64 17.37 19.52
C LEU A 824 -2.30 18.87 19.46
N PHE A 825 -3.18 19.73 19.98
CA PHE A 825 -3.17 21.18 19.75
C PHE A 825 -3.15 21.58 18.26
N VAL A 826 -3.59 20.72 17.33
CA VAL A 826 -3.64 21.04 15.90
C VAL A 826 -4.97 21.74 15.56
N GLU A 827 -4.86 22.98 15.10
CA GLU A 827 -5.92 23.75 14.45
C GLU A 827 -6.27 23.08 13.12
N ASP A 828 -5.33 23.07 12.16
CA ASP A 828 -5.55 22.53 10.81
C ASP A 828 -4.47 21.55 10.37
N TRP A 829 -4.90 20.57 9.58
CA TRP A 829 -4.03 19.66 8.83
C TRP A 829 -3.87 20.16 7.40
N ILE A 830 -2.95 21.12 7.19
CA ILE A 830 -2.67 21.72 5.88
C ILE A 830 -2.06 20.64 4.98
N ASN A 831 -2.86 20.13 4.04
CA ASN A 831 -2.50 19.02 3.19
C ASN A 831 -2.54 19.39 1.70
N SER A 832 -1.78 18.66 0.89
CA SER A 832 -1.94 18.68 -0.57
C SER A 832 -1.58 17.32 -1.16
N SER A 833 -2.13 17.00 -2.33
CA SER A 833 -1.69 15.86 -3.13
C SER A 833 -1.49 16.24 -4.59
N ASN A 834 -0.37 15.81 -5.17
CA ASN A 834 0.10 16.27 -6.47
C ASN A 834 -0.05 15.15 -7.51
N PHE A 835 -1.19 15.13 -8.21
CA PHE A 835 -1.51 14.11 -9.22
C PHE A 835 -0.50 14.10 -10.39
N THR A 836 0.03 15.26 -10.79
CA THR A 836 1.07 15.33 -11.84
C THR A 836 2.35 14.62 -11.39
N SER A 837 2.76 14.83 -10.13
CA SER A 837 3.89 14.12 -9.49
C SER A 837 3.60 12.64 -9.22
N TYR A 838 2.33 12.24 -9.16
CA TYR A 838 1.94 10.84 -9.18
C TYR A 838 2.11 10.24 -10.58
N TYR A 839 1.42 10.78 -11.58
CA TYR A 839 1.37 10.23 -12.94
C TYR A 839 2.77 10.14 -13.57
N THR A 840 3.59 11.18 -13.44
CA THR A 840 4.97 11.23 -13.96
C THR A 840 5.91 10.18 -13.36
N ARG A 841 5.56 9.57 -12.22
CA ARG A 841 6.36 8.50 -11.59
C ARG A 841 5.71 7.13 -11.66
N CYS A 842 4.38 7.04 -11.76
CA CYS A 842 3.71 5.84 -12.27
C CYS A 842 4.21 5.53 -13.69
N ALA A 843 4.39 6.57 -14.53
CA ALA A 843 5.01 6.53 -15.85
C ALA A 843 4.53 5.31 -16.69
N PRO A 844 3.23 5.25 -17.05
CA PRO A 844 2.65 4.07 -17.66
C PRO A 844 3.32 3.76 -19.01
N SER A 845 3.90 2.56 -19.11
CA SER A 845 4.73 2.18 -20.27
C SER A 845 3.90 2.00 -21.55
N LYS A 846 2.64 1.61 -21.39
CA LYS A 846 1.61 1.65 -22.44
C LYS A 846 0.22 1.79 -21.82
N CYS A 847 -0.69 2.45 -22.51
CA CYS A 847 -2.13 2.31 -22.29
C CYS A 847 -2.73 1.42 -23.37
N THR A 848 -3.59 0.48 -22.98
CA THR A 848 -4.24 -0.47 -23.89
C THR A 848 -5.75 -0.45 -23.71
N TYR A 849 -6.48 -0.45 -24.81
CA TYR A 849 -7.95 -0.57 -24.81
C TYR A 849 -8.41 -1.36 -26.04
N THR A 850 -9.48 -2.14 -25.89
CA THR A 850 -9.98 -3.05 -26.94
C THR A 850 -11.28 -2.56 -27.56
N ILE A 851 -11.28 -2.34 -28.88
CA ILE A 851 -12.47 -2.05 -29.67
C ILE A 851 -12.74 -3.17 -30.67
N ARG A 852 -14.01 -3.43 -31.00
CA ARG A 852 -14.40 -4.35 -32.07
C ARG A 852 -14.55 -3.56 -33.37
N LYS A 853 -13.79 -3.89 -34.41
CA LYS A 853 -13.80 -3.20 -35.71
C LYS A 853 -13.89 -4.20 -36.86
N ARG A 854 -14.52 -3.81 -37.97
CA ARG A 854 -14.46 -4.56 -39.25
C ARG A 854 -13.08 -4.37 -39.89
N PHE A 855 -12.71 -5.23 -40.84
CA PHE A 855 -11.46 -5.09 -41.58
C PHE A 855 -11.42 -3.76 -42.36
N ASN A 856 -10.23 -3.16 -42.47
CA ASN A 856 -10.02 -1.97 -43.31
C ASN A 856 -10.13 -2.36 -44.79
N ILE A 857 -10.73 -1.50 -45.63
CA ILE A 857 -10.97 -1.76 -47.06
C ILE A 857 -9.68 -2.11 -47.80
N SER A 858 -8.56 -1.44 -47.52
CA SER A 858 -7.25 -1.75 -48.11
C SER A 858 -6.74 -3.16 -47.76
N TYR A 859 -7.05 -3.67 -46.57
CA TYR A 859 -6.69 -5.03 -46.14
C TYR A 859 -7.64 -6.08 -46.75
N MET A 860 -8.94 -5.76 -46.87
CA MET A 860 -9.88 -6.59 -47.64
C MET A 860 -9.40 -6.76 -49.09
N LEU A 861 -9.09 -5.65 -49.77
CA LEU A 861 -8.60 -5.64 -51.16
C LEU A 861 -7.28 -6.43 -51.31
N ALA A 862 -6.34 -6.28 -50.38
CA ALA A 862 -5.09 -7.05 -50.40
C ALA A 862 -5.33 -8.57 -50.30
N ILE A 863 -6.30 -9.00 -49.48
CA ILE A 863 -6.72 -10.40 -49.38
C ILE A 863 -7.42 -10.87 -50.68
N MET A 864 -8.31 -10.06 -51.27
CA MET A 864 -8.95 -10.40 -52.54
C MET A 864 -7.92 -10.59 -53.65
N LEU A 865 -6.92 -9.71 -53.76
CA LEU A 865 -5.90 -9.76 -54.81
C LEU A 865 -4.94 -10.95 -54.63
N GLY A 866 -4.54 -11.26 -53.40
CA GLY A 866 -3.71 -12.44 -53.11
C GLY A 866 -4.46 -13.76 -53.36
N PHE A 867 -5.73 -13.83 -52.98
CA PHE A 867 -6.59 -14.99 -53.24
C PHE A 867 -6.92 -15.15 -54.73
N TYR A 868 -7.20 -14.05 -55.45
CA TYR A 868 -7.37 -14.05 -56.89
C TYR A 868 -6.16 -14.65 -57.59
N GLY A 869 -4.95 -14.18 -57.26
CA GLY A 869 -3.70 -14.70 -57.83
C GLY A 869 -3.55 -16.21 -57.62
N GLY A 870 -3.68 -16.69 -56.38
CA GLY A 870 -3.56 -18.12 -56.08
C GLY A 870 -4.65 -18.99 -56.71
N LEU A 871 -5.91 -18.55 -56.66
CA LEU A 871 -7.04 -19.28 -57.25
C LEU A 871 -6.95 -19.34 -58.78
N SER A 872 -6.57 -18.23 -59.42
CA SER A 872 -6.39 -18.13 -60.86
C SER A 872 -5.41 -19.18 -61.37
N THR A 873 -4.18 -19.20 -60.85
CA THR A 873 -3.13 -20.13 -61.33
C THR A 873 -3.51 -21.60 -61.13
N ILE A 874 -4.22 -21.92 -60.04
CA ILE A 874 -4.70 -23.29 -59.77
C ILE A 874 -5.80 -23.69 -60.76
N LEU A 875 -6.77 -22.81 -61.04
CA LEU A 875 -7.86 -23.10 -61.97
C LEU A 875 -7.37 -23.20 -63.43
N GLU A 876 -6.41 -22.38 -63.84
CA GLU A 876 -5.80 -22.43 -65.18
C GLU A 876 -5.09 -23.77 -65.46
N ILE A 877 -4.42 -24.34 -64.45
CA ILE A 877 -3.76 -25.65 -64.56
C ILE A 877 -4.78 -26.80 -64.59
N ILE A 878 -5.85 -26.72 -63.78
CA ILE A 878 -6.73 -27.86 -63.49
C ILE A 878 -7.94 -27.95 -64.45
N LEU A 879 -8.51 -26.83 -64.92
CA LEU A 879 -9.74 -26.86 -65.71
C LEU A 879 -9.59 -27.51 -67.11
N PRO A 880 -8.58 -27.17 -67.94
CA PRO A 880 -8.43 -27.79 -69.27
C PRO A 880 -8.31 -29.33 -69.25
N PRO A 881 -7.46 -29.97 -68.41
CA PRO A 881 -7.38 -31.43 -68.39
C PRO A 881 -8.62 -32.10 -67.78
N LEU A 882 -9.31 -31.48 -66.81
CA LEU A 882 -10.57 -32.02 -66.28
C LEU A 882 -11.66 -32.09 -67.35
N VAL A 883 -11.90 -30.97 -68.07
CA VAL A 883 -12.93 -30.91 -69.12
C VAL A 883 -12.61 -31.90 -70.25
N LYS A 884 -11.34 -31.97 -70.67
CA LYS A 884 -10.88 -32.91 -71.70
C LYS A 884 -11.03 -34.38 -71.29
N SER A 885 -10.62 -34.74 -70.06
CA SER A 885 -10.71 -36.11 -69.54
C SER A 885 -12.16 -36.59 -69.42
N TYR A 886 -13.06 -35.73 -68.94
CA TYR A 886 -14.49 -36.05 -68.78
C TYR A 886 -15.16 -36.34 -70.13
N LEU A 887 -14.94 -35.50 -71.13
CA LEU A 887 -15.49 -35.69 -72.48
C LEU A 887 -14.94 -36.97 -73.15
N GLN A 888 -13.64 -37.24 -72.98
CA GLN A 888 -13.00 -38.47 -73.50
C GLN A 888 -13.48 -39.76 -72.82
N GLN A 889 -13.83 -39.73 -71.53
CA GLN A 889 -14.48 -40.89 -70.88
C GLN A 889 -15.90 -41.12 -71.42
N TRP A 890 -16.64 -40.04 -71.73
CA TRP A 890 -18.01 -40.15 -72.21
C TRP A 890 -18.10 -40.62 -73.67
N SER A 891 -17.17 -40.21 -74.54
CA SER A 891 -17.08 -40.73 -75.91
C SER A 891 -16.73 -42.22 -75.95
N LYS A 892 -15.82 -42.68 -75.06
CA LYS A 892 -15.51 -44.11 -74.88
C LYS A 892 -16.74 -44.93 -74.46
N ARG A 893 -17.57 -44.42 -73.53
CA ARG A 893 -18.83 -45.09 -73.14
C ARG A 893 -19.81 -45.25 -74.31
N LYS A 894 -19.83 -44.36 -75.30
CA LYS A 894 -20.70 -44.48 -76.49
C LYS A 894 -20.24 -45.51 -77.53
N LYS A 895 -18.95 -45.86 -77.62
CA LYS A 895 -18.50 -46.93 -78.55
C LYS A 895 -18.91 -48.34 -78.11
N LYS A 896 -19.23 -48.57 -76.82
CA LYS A 896 -19.70 -49.87 -76.30
C LYS A 896 -21.23 -50.09 -76.38
N ILE A 897 -21.98 -49.16 -76.97
CA ILE A 897 -23.47 -49.19 -77.04
C ILE A 897 -23.93 -49.04 -78.50
N ARG A 898 -23.16 -49.61 -79.44
CA ARG A 898 -23.40 -49.52 -80.89
C ARG A 898 -23.00 -50.78 -81.67
N LEU A 899 -22.84 -51.91 -80.98
CA LEU A 899 -22.45 -53.18 -81.56
C LEU A 899 -23.24 -54.33 -80.94
N ASP A 900 -24.57 -54.25 -81.07
CA ASP A 900 -25.51 -55.39 -81.01
C ASP A 900 -26.78 -54.99 -81.79
N ASN A 901 -27.51 -55.99 -82.33
CA ASN A 901 -28.35 -55.87 -83.53
C ASN A 901 -29.89 -55.81 -83.24
N PRO A 902 -30.83 -55.78 -84.22
CA PRO A 902 -32.03 -54.94 -84.10
C PRO A 902 -33.41 -55.62 -84.27
N THR A 903 -34.47 -54.83 -84.03
CA THR A 903 -35.84 -54.86 -84.64
C THR A 903 -36.65 -56.17 -84.72
N ASN A 904 -37.85 -56.22 -84.11
CA ASN A 904 -39.12 -55.95 -84.84
C ASN A 904 -40.44 -55.93 -84.01
N LEU A 905 -41.35 -55.07 -84.48
CA LEU A 905 -42.84 -55.00 -84.51
C LEU A 905 -43.81 -55.84 -83.62
N THR A 906 -45.00 -55.22 -83.38
CA THR A 906 -46.37 -55.78 -83.09
C THR A 906 -46.68 -56.40 -81.69
N ILE A 907 -47.92 -56.42 -81.13
CA ILE A 907 -49.17 -55.61 -81.26
C ILE A 907 -50.06 -55.78 -79.98
N ASP A 908 -50.74 -54.70 -79.54
CA ASP A 908 -51.97 -54.57 -78.69
C ASP A 908 -52.16 -55.16 -77.24
N THR A 909 -53.30 -54.74 -76.67
CA THR A 909 -54.23 -55.34 -75.68
C THR A 909 -54.01 -55.28 -74.15
N THR A 910 -54.48 -54.16 -73.59
CA THR A 910 -55.57 -54.03 -72.58
C THR A 910 -55.48 -54.54 -71.11
N ILE A 911 -56.05 -53.67 -70.24
CA ILE A 911 -57.03 -53.95 -69.15
C ILE A 911 -56.62 -53.95 -67.65
N ASN A 912 -57.33 -53.07 -66.93
CA ASN A 912 -57.70 -52.95 -65.51
C ASN A 912 -56.69 -52.68 -64.36
N THR A 913 -57.08 -51.67 -63.57
CA THR A 913 -56.66 -51.34 -62.21
C THR A 913 -57.51 -52.11 -61.18
N PRO A 914 -57.17 -52.07 -59.87
CA PRO A 914 -57.78 -51.04 -59.00
C PRO A 914 -56.82 -50.37 -57.96
N TYR A 915 -57.11 -49.10 -57.65
CA TYR A 915 -57.53 -48.56 -56.32
C TYR A 915 -56.75 -48.98 -55.04
N SER A 916 -56.34 -48.14 -54.07
CA SER A 916 -56.29 -46.66 -53.85
C SER A 916 -55.51 -46.41 -52.49
N SER A 917 -55.47 -45.28 -51.76
CA SER A 917 -56.04 -43.91 -51.87
C SER A 917 -55.29 -42.87 -51.00
N SER A 918 -55.09 -41.64 -51.52
CA SER A 918 -54.93 -40.38 -50.76
C SER A 918 -53.67 -40.20 -49.85
N LYS A 919 -53.25 -38.99 -49.43
CA LYS A 919 -53.67 -37.60 -49.71
C LYS A 919 -52.52 -36.72 -50.24
N GLU A 920 -52.88 -35.55 -50.74
CA GLU A 920 -52.03 -34.61 -51.46
C GLU A 920 -51.09 -33.78 -50.58
N THR A 921 -49.95 -33.34 -51.14
CA THR A 921 -49.57 -31.90 -51.21
C THR A 921 -48.33 -31.70 -52.10
N HIS A 922 -47.91 -30.44 -52.32
CA HIS A 922 -46.62 -30.04 -52.91
C HIS A 922 -46.43 -30.23 -54.44
N HIS A 923 -47.47 -29.95 -55.24
CA HIS A 923 -47.38 -29.76 -56.69
C HIS A 923 -46.34 -28.67 -57.12
N GLY A 924 -45.98 -27.73 -56.23
CA GLY A 924 -44.96 -26.70 -56.50
C GLY A 924 -43.56 -27.25 -56.75
N PHE A 925 -43.11 -28.24 -55.95
CA PHE A 925 -41.74 -28.75 -56.02
C PHE A 925 -41.43 -29.43 -57.36
N ARG A 926 -42.40 -30.13 -57.97
CA ARG A 926 -42.18 -30.82 -59.26
C ARG A 926 -41.98 -29.81 -60.41
N LYS A 927 -42.72 -28.69 -60.40
CA LYS A 927 -42.61 -27.61 -61.40
C LYS A 927 -41.31 -26.80 -61.25
N MET A 928 -40.84 -26.59 -60.01
CA MET A 928 -39.54 -25.97 -59.74
C MET A 928 -38.37 -26.91 -60.07
N SER A 929 -38.47 -28.19 -59.70
CA SER A 929 -37.48 -29.23 -60.03
C SER A 929 -37.32 -29.40 -61.54
N GLN A 930 -38.42 -29.43 -62.32
CA GLN A 930 -38.35 -29.48 -63.77
C GLN A 930 -37.68 -28.22 -64.36
N ARG A 931 -37.98 -27.01 -63.86
CA ARG A 931 -37.30 -25.77 -64.25
C ARG A 931 -35.80 -25.75 -63.91
N LEU A 932 -35.39 -26.39 -62.80
CA LEU A 932 -33.99 -26.59 -62.42
C LEU A 932 -33.29 -27.67 -63.28
N LEU A 933 -34.00 -28.73 -63.67
CA LEU A 933 -33.48 -29.80 -64.52
C LEU A 933 -33.31 -29.39 -65.99
N SER A 934 -34.15 -28.47 -66.47
CA SER A 934 -34.04 -27.81 -67.78
C SER A 934 -33.16 -26.56 -67.77
N LEU A 935 -32.58 -26.19 -66.61
CA LEU A 935 -31.84 -24.94 -66.47
C LEU A 935 -30.52 -25.03 -67.23
N ASN A 936 -30.38 -24.20 -68.25
CA ASN A 936 -29.18 -24.06 -69.05
C ASN A 936 -28.62 -22.64 -68.85
N LEU A 937 -27.51 -22.53 -68.12
CA LEU A 937 -26.82 -21.27 -67.87
C LEU A 937 -25.84 -20.88 -69.01
N PHE A 938 -25.72 -21.72 -70.06
CA PHE A 938 -24.68 -21.60 -71.08
C PHE A 938 -25.19 -21.69 -72.53
N VAL A 939 -26.45 -21.29 -72.76
CA VAL A 939 -27.14 -21.27 -74.07
C VAL A 939 -26.30 -20.61 -75.18
N SER A 940 -26.40 -21.15 -76.40
CA SER A 940 -25.85 -20.57 -77.63
C SER A 940 -26.93 -20.12 -78.63
N GLU A 941 -26.66 -19.05 -79.40
CA GLU A 941 -27.58 -18.45 -80.39
C GLU A 941 -26.92 -18.23 -81.77
N PRO A 942 -27.53 -18.63 -82.91
CA PRO A 942 -28.80 -19.34 -83.01
C PRO A 942 -28.73 -20.72 -82.31
N PRO A 943 -29.84 -21.19 -81.72
CA PRO A 943 -29.87 -22.44 -80.98
C PRO A 943 -29.48 -23.60 -81.89
N SER A 944 -28.53 -24.42 -81.45
CA SER A 944 -28.05 -25.56 -82.22
C SER A 944 -29.17 -26.58 -82.44
N ILE A 945 -29.54 -26.82 -83.69
CA ILE A 945 -30.66 -27.71 -84.09
C ILE A 945 -30.43 -29.17 -83.61
N GLU A 946 -29.18 -29.58 -83.42
CA GLU A 946 -28.84 -30.93 -82.95
C GLU A 946 -29.04 -31.09 -81.43
N LYS A 947 -30.01 -31.93 -81.04
CA LYS A 947 -30.34 -32.32 -79.65
C LYS A 947 -29.14 -32.88 -78.84
N ARG A 948 -28.04 -33.22 -79.51
CA ARG A 948 -26.73 -33.58 -78.93
C ARG A 948 -26.10 -32.43 -78.13
N PHE A 949 -26.15 -31.19 -78.64
CA PHE A 949 -25.39 -30.07 -78.10
C PHE A 949 -26.10 -29.38 -76.93
N GLN A 950 -27.42 -29.21 -77.02
CA GLN A 950 -28.25 -28.67 -75.93
C GLN A 950 -28.07 -29.46 -74.61
N ASN A 951 -27.89 -30.79 -74.72
CA ASN A 951 -27.58 -31.66 -73.58
C ASN A 951 -26.17 -31.44 -72.98
N GLN A 952 -25.19 -30.99 -73.77
CA GLN A 952 -23.86 -30.66 -73.25
C GLN A 952 -23.89 -29.37 -72.41
N GLU A 953 -24.61 -28.34 -72.86
CA GLU A 953 -24.76 -27.07 -72.13
C GLU A 953 -25.53 -27.24 -70.80
N ILE A 954 -26.62 -28.01 -70.80
CA ILE A 954 -27.35 -28.40 -69.58
C ILE A 954 -26.46 -29.23 -68.63
N THR A 955 -25.59 -30.09 -69.15
CA THR A 955 -24.65 -30.88 -68.32
C THR A 955 -23.54 -30.02 -67.74
N ALA A 956 -22.99 -29.06 -68.50
CA ALA A 956 -22.05 -28.06 -67.98
C ALA A 956 -22.69 -27.21 -66.88
N THR A 957 -23.97 -26.86 -67.01
CA THR A 957 -24.75 -26.17 -65.98
C THR A 957 -24.85 -26.97 -64.68
N ARG A 958 -25.03 -28.30 -64.77
CA ARG A 958 -25.06 -29.19 -63.60
C ARG A 958 -23.69 -29.34 -62.92
N ILE A 959 -22.61 -29.42 -63.71
CA ILE A 959 -21.22 -29.42 -63.18
C ILE A 959 -20.93 -28.11 -62.45
N TYR A 960 -21.35 -26.97 -63.03
CA TYR A 960 -21.24 -25.66 -62.38
C TYR A 960 -21.98 -25.63 -61.02
N ILE A 961 -23.25 -26.05 -60.97
CA ILE A 961 -24.03 -26.07 -59.72
C ILE A 961 -23.39 -27.00 -58.66
N PHE A 962 -22.87 -28.15 -59.07
CA PHE A 962 -22.15 -29.06 -58.16
C PHE A 962 -20.87 -28.42 -57.61
N LEU A 963 -20.03 -27.80 -58.45
CA LEU A 963 -18.81 -27.12 -58.02
C LEU A 963 -19.12 -25.89 -57.14
N PHE A 964 -20.20 -25.15 -57.43
CA PHE A 964 -20.67 -24.05 -56.59
C PHE A 964 -21.02 -24.54 -55.18
N ILE A 965 -21.82 -25.61 -55.07
CA ILE A 965 -22.18 -26.24 -53.78
C ILE A 965 -20.94 -26.78 -53.07
N LEU A 966 -19.99 -27.41 -53.78
CA LEU A 966 -18.75 -27.93 -53.21
C LEU A 966 -17.85 -26.81 -52.65
N CYS A 967 -17.73 -25.68 -53.34
CA CYS A 967 -17.05 -24.48 -52.85
C CYS A 967 -17.76 -23.86 -51.63
N LEU A 968 -19.09 -23.90 -51.59
CA LEU A 968 -19.87 -23.44 -50.44
C LEU A 968 -19.67 -24.35 -49.21
N ILE A 969 -19.62 -25.66 -49.41
CA ILE A 969 -19.32 -26.65 -48.37
C ILE A 969 -17.88 -26.51 -47.87
N THR A 970 -16.87 -26.35 -48.75
CA THR A 970 -15.49 -26.14 -48.29
C THR A 970 -15.29 -24.80 -47.61
N ALA A 971 -16.01 -23.74 -48.01
CA ALA A 971 -16.03 -22.47 -47.26
C ALA A 971 -16.65 -22.64 -45.85
N LEU A 972 -17.73 -23.41 -45.72
CA LEU A 972 -18.36 -23.74 -44.43
C LEU A 972 -17.46 -24.62 -43.55
N ILE A 973 -16.69 -25.56 -44.12
CA ILE A 973 -15.73 -26.40 -43.40
C ILE A 973 -14.50 -25.57 -42.97
N TYR A 974 -14.01 -24.65 -43.81
CA TYR A 974 -12.87 -23.78 -43.51
C TYR A 974 -13.21 -22.66 -42.49
N SER A 975 -14.50 -22.30 -42.38
CA SER A 975 -15.04 -21.52 -41.26
C SER A 975 -15.57 -22.40 -40.11
N GLY A 976 -15.31 -23.72 -40.19
CA GLY A 976 -15.81 -24.75 -39.28
C GLY A 976 -14.84 -25.16 -38.17
N PRO A 977 -15.21 -26.16 -37.36
CA PRO A 977 -14.70 -26.35 -35.99
C PRO A 977 -13.33 -27.05 -35.87
N PHE A 978 -12.51 -27.06 -36.92
CA PHE A 978 -11.30 -27.90 -37.00
C PHE A 978 -9.97 -27.16 -36.75
N SER A 979 -9.99 -25.98 -36.14
CA SER A 979 -8.80 -25.40 -35.51
C SER A 979 -8.66 -25.88 -34.06
N GLU A 980 -7.48 -26.40 -33.68
CA GLU A 980 -7.12 -26.61 -32.27
C GLU A 980 -6.83 -25.27 -31.58
N GLU A 981 -7.87 -24.48 -31.35
CA GLU A 981 -7.79 -23.31 -30.48
C GLU A 981 -7.81 -23.74 -29.01
N THR A 982 -6.81 -23.27 -28.26
CA THR A 982 -6.84 -23.30 -26.79
C THR A 982 -7.95 -22.38 -26.28
N LYS A 983 -9.18 -22.91 -26.15
CA LYS A 983 -10.33 -22.19 -25.62
C LYS A 983 -10.08 -21.72 -24.18
N SER A 984 -9.68 -20.46 -24.02
CA SER A 984 -9.79 -19.78 -22.73
C SER A 984 -11.26 -19.42 -22.50
N ILE A 985 -11.90 -20.06 -21.53
CA ILE A 985 -13.33 -19.86 -21.25
C ILE A 985 -13.47 -18.58 -20.42
N LYS A 986 -13.60 -17.44 -21.09
CA LYS A 986 -13.86 -16.15 -20.42
C LYS A 986 -15.26 -16.14 -19.82
N ILE A 987 -15.32 -16.11 -18.48
CA ILE A 987 -16.57 -15.99 -17.73
C ILE A 987 -16.70 -14.54 -17.28
N THR A 988 -17.60 -13.79 -17.91
CA THR A 988 -17.96 -12.43 -17.50
C THR A 988 -18.90 -12.46 -16.30
N PHE A 989 -18.62 -11.67 -15.26
CA PHE A 989 -19.36 -11.68 -13.98
C PHE A 989 -19.50 -13.09 -13.37
N PRO A 990 -18.39 -13.77 -13.08
CA PRO A 990 -18.39 -15.11 -12.48
C PRO A 990 -19.00 -15.07 -11.08
N THR A 991 -19.87 -16.04 -10.76
CA THR A 991 -20.39 -16.19 -9.39
C THR A 991 -19.37 -16.89 -8.48
N MET A 992 -19.54 -16.70 -7.17
CA MET A 992 -18.71 -17.32 -6.13
C MET A 992 -18.58 -18.84 -6.30
N ASP A 993 -19.70 -19.54 -6.50
CA ASP A 993 -19.73 -21.00 -6.69
C ASP A 993 -19.07 -21.44 -8.00
N ILE A 994 -19.04 -20.60 -9.04
CA ILE A 994 -18.31 -20.90 -10.28
C ILE A 994 -16.80 -20.87 -10.01
N VAL A 995 -16.31 -19.87 -9.28
CA VAL A 995 -14.87 -19.74 -8.95
C VAL A 995 -14.41 -20.90 -8.05
N ASP A 996 -15.10 -21.17 -6.94
CA ASP A 996 -14.75 -22.27 -6.04
C ASP A 996 -14.82 -23.66 -6.72
N ASN A 997 -15.71 -23.87 -7.70
CA ASN A 997 -15.76 -25.11 -8.48
C ASN A 997 -14.70 -25.21 -9.59
N LEU A 998 -14.15 -24.11 -10.08
CA LEU A 998 -13.03 -24.10 -11.03
C LEU A 998 -11.69 -24.28 -10.30
N ASP A 999 -11.54 -23.72 -9.10
CA ASP A 999 -10.39 -23.95 -8.22
C ASP A 999 -10.29 -25.43 -7.78
N LYS A 1000 -11.41 -26.03 -7.35
CA LYS A 1000 -11.50 -27.48 -7.04
C LYS A 1000 -11.14 -28.39 -8.21
N LYS A 1001 -11.26 -27.92 -9.46
CA LYS A 1001 -10.81 -28.65 -10.66
C LYS A 1001 -9.33 -28.47 -10.95
N ASN A 1002 -8.59 -27.79 -10.07
CA ASN A 1002 -7.15 -27.60 -10.08
C ASN A 1002 -6.63 -27.01 -11.41
N ILE A 1003 -7.41 -26.09 -12.00
CA ILE A 1003 -7.14 -25.49 -13.31
C ILE A 1003 -5.94 -24.56 -13.18
N SER A 1004 -4.76 -25.07 -13.53
CA SER A 1004 -3.44 -24.43 -13.33
C SER A 1004 -3.21 -23.05 -13.98
N ARG A 1005 -4.23 -22.49 -14.65
CA ARG A 1005 -4.23 -21.20 -15.37
C ARG A 1005 -5.38 -20.25 -14.99
N LEU A 1006 -6.28 -20.65 -14.09
CA LEU A 1006 -7.42 -19.80 -13.68
C LEU A 1006 -6.91 -18.45 -13.16
N SER A 1007 -7.38 -17.35 -13.76
CA SER A 1007 -7.13 -15.98 -13.29
C SER A 1007 -8.45 -15.23 -13.23
N CYS A 1008 -8.66 -14.50 -12.14
CA CYS A 1008 -9.92 -13.88 -11.77
C CYS A 1008 -9.65 -12.53 -11.09
N PRO A 1009 -9.14 -11.51 -11.82
CA PRO A 1009 -8.73 -10.24 -11.25
C PRO A 1009 -9.90 -9.48 -10.59
N CYS A 1010 -9.67 -8.97 -9.37
CA CYS A 1010 -10.58 -8.03 -8.71
C CYS A 1010 -10.60 -6.69 -9.48
N SER A 1011 -11.76 -6.03 -9.53
CA SER A 1011 -11.86 -4.63 -9.96
C SER A 1011 -11.62 -3.64 -8.81
N GLU A 1012 -11.98 -3.99 -7.58
CA GLU A 1012 -11.53 -3.32 -6.36
C GLU A 1012 -10.41 -4.14 -5.70
N VAL A 1013 -9.16 -3.78 -5.97
CA VAL A 1013 -7.96 -4.55 -5.55
C VAL A 1013 -7.64 -4.39 -4.05
N ALA A 1014 -8.19 -3.38 -3.39
CA ALA A 1014 -8.02 -3.14 -1.95
C ALA A 1014 -9.40 -2.96 -1.32
N VAL A 1015 -9.83 -3.96 -0.53
CA VAL A 1015 -11.18 -4.01 0.06
C VAL A 1015 -11.10 -3.68 1.55
N PRO A 1016 -11.73 -2.59 2.05
CA PRO A 1016 -11.76 -2.26 3.48
C PRO A 1016 -12.34 -3.37 4.35
N TYR A 1017 -11.70 -3.67 5.49
CA TYR A 1017 -12.11 -4.74 6.38
C TYR A 1017 -13.57 -4.61 6.83
N TRP A 1018 -14.02 -3.39 7.15
CA TRP A 1018 -15.42 -3.14 7.56
C TRP A 1018 -16.48 -3.62 6.57
N LYS A 1019 -16.18 -3.75 5.26
CA LYS A 1019 -17.15 -4.25 4.27
C LYS A 1019 -17.53 -5.72 4.51
N PHE A 1020 -16.60 -6.54 5.00
CA PHE A 1020 -16.74 -8.00 5.07
C PHE A 1020 -16.40 -8.61 6.44
N LEU A 1021 -15.84 -7.84 7.37
CA LEU A 1021 -15.37 -8.31 8.67
C LEU A 1021 -15.94 -7.45 9.80
N SER A 1022 -16.51 -8.10 10.81
CA SER A 1022 -16.92 -7.47 12.06
C SER A 1022 -16.25 -8.15 13.24
N ILE A 1023 -15.82 -7.36 14.21
CA ILE A 1023 -15.23 -7.81 15.49
C ILE A 1023 -16.02 -7.13 16.60
N LYS A 1024 -16.48 -7.92 17.58
CA LYS A 1024 -17.12 -7.43 18.81
C LYS A 1024 -16.54 -8.18 20.02
N PRO A 1025 -15.88 -7.50 20.97
CA PRO A 1025 -15.48 -8.11 22.23
C PRO A 1025 -16.72 -8.39 23.11
N ALA A 1026 -16.72 -9.52 23.80
CA ALA A 1026 -17.56 -9.77 24.96
C ALA A 1026 -16.73 -9.56 26.23
N TYR A 1027 -17.02 -8.50 26.98
CA TYR A 1027 -16.35 -8.18 28.23
C TYR A 1027 -16.88 -9.04 29.38
N HIS A 1028 -16.00 -9.38 30.32
CA HIS A 1028 -16.35 -10.08 31.54
C HIS A 1028 -17.35 -9.28 32.37
N SER A 1029 -18.33 -9.98 32.95
CA SER A 1029 -19.35 -9.46 33.87
C SER A 1029 -18.84 -8.50 34.95
N ILE A 1030 -17.57 -8.61 35.37
CA ILE A 1030 -16.96 -7.72 36.34
C ILE A 1030 -16.92 -6.26 35.86
N CYS A 1031 -16.79 -6.02 34.55
CA CYS A 1031 -16.84 -4.70 33.93
C CYS A 1031 -18.27 -4.17 33.68
N SER A 1032 -19.30 -4.86 34.17
CA SER A 1032 -20.69 -4.37 34.29
C SER A 1032 -21.29 -4.55 35.69
N SER A 1033 -20.47 -4.95 36.67
CA SER A 1033 -20.87 -5.21 38.06
C SER A 1033 -21.14 -3.94 38.88
N GLU A 1034 -21.84 -4.07 40.02
CA GLU A 1034 -22.05 -2.93 40.93
C GLU A 1034 -20.76 -2.34 41.49
N TYR A 1035 -19.71 -3.16 41.64
CA TYR A 1035 -18.41 -2.75 42.19
C TYR A 1035 -17.76 -1.62 41.38
N ILE A 1036 -17.93 -1.62 40.05
CA ILE A 1036 -17.39 -0.55 39.20
C ILE A 1036 -18.24 0.74 39.20
N SER A 1037 -19.40 0.75 39.87
CA SER A 1037 -20.24 1.96 39.99
C SER A 1037 -19.67 2.98 40.97
N SER A 1038 -19.89 4.27 40.69
CA SER A 1038 -19.47 5.35 41.60
C SER A 1038 -20.31 5.40 42.89
N SER A 1039 -21.59 5.02 42.83
CA SER A 1039 -22.47 4.95 44.00
C SER A 1039 -22.01 3.93 45.03
N TYR A 1040 -21.61 2.73 44.59
CA TYR A 1040 -21.06 1.69 45.48
C TYR A 1040 -19.76 2.17 46.16
N ARG A 1041 -18.83 2.75 45.39
CA ARG A 1041 -17.57 3.31 45.93
C ARG A 1041 -17.78 4.45 46.93
N ILE A 1042 -18.74 5.34 46.67
CA ILE A 1042 -19.12 6.42 47.60
C ILE A 1042 -19.69 5.85 48.90
N ASN A 1043 -20.52 4.81 48.81
CA ASN A 1043 -21.09 4.16 50.00
C ASN A 1043 -20.06 3.39 50.84
N LEU A 1044 -19.00 2.84 50.22
CA LEU A 1044 -17.83 2.34 50.96
C LEU A 1044 -17.10 3.47 51.69
N LEU A 1045 -16.82 4.60 51.03
CA LEU A 1045 -16.06 5.70 51.63
C LEU A 1045 -16.80 6.37 52.79
N LYS A 1046 -18.14 6.41 52.76
CA LYS A 1046 -18.97 6.87 53.90
C LYS A 1046 -18.78 6.09 55.20
N LYS A 1047 -18.26 4.85 55.15
CA LYS A 1047 -17.94 4.06 56.36
C LYS A 1047 -16.71 4.58 57.09
N ASN A 1048 -15.83 5.30 56.40
CA ASN A 1048 -14.63 5.96 56.93
C ASN A 1048 -13.65 5.04 57.69
N ASP A 1049 -13.68 3.72 57.43
CA ASP A 1049 -12.72 2.74 57.92
C ASP A 1049 -11.64 2.41 56.87
N SER A 1050 -10.48 1.94 57.33
CA SER A 1050 -9.31 1.68 56.48
C SER A 1050 -9.53 0.55 55.47
N MET A 1051 -10.35 -0.46 55.79
CA MET A 1051 -10.64 -1.58 54.89
C MET A 1051 -11.59 -1.14 53.77
N SER A 1052 -12.66 -0.41 54.07
CA SER A 1052 -13.59 0.15 53.07
C SER A 1052 -12.90 1.17 52.17
N LEU A 1053 -11.96 1.95 52.68
CA LEU A 1053 -11.12 2.87 51.90
C LEU A 1053 -10.19 2.11 50.91
N ALA A 1054 -9.53 1.05 51.39
CA ALA A 1054 -8.71 0.18 50.55
C ALA A 1054 -9.55 -0.53 49.46
N LEU A 1055 -10.73 -1.05 49.82
CA LEU A 1055 -11.67 -1.69 48.89
C LEU A 1055 -12.23 -0.70 47.85
N SER A 1056 -12.62 0.51 48.25
CA SER A 1056 -13.12 1.53 47.32
C SER A 1056 -12.06 1.92 46.29
N THR A 1057 -10.79 1.99 46.73
CA THR A 1057 -9.64 2.14 45.84
C THR A 1057 -9.50 0.94 44.91
N HIS A 1058 -9.56 -0.29 45.43
CA HIS A 1058 -9.47 -1.53 44.65
C HIS A 1058 -10.46 -1.55 43.47
N TYR A 1059 -11.73 -1.24 43.77
CA TYR A 1059 -12.80 -1.19 42.77
C TYR A 1059 -12.71 0.03 41.84
N ARG A 1060 -12.04 1.13 42.24
CA ARG A 1060 -11.73 2.25 41.33
C ARG A 1060 -10.68 1.86 40.29
N ILE A 1061 -9.62 1.14 40.68
CA ILE A 1061 -8.62 0.66 39.73
C ILE A 1061 -9.29 -0.24 38.70
N LEU A 1062 -10.07 -1.22 39.16
CA LEU A 1062 -10.86 -2.13 38.32
C LEU A 1062 -11.74 -1.36 37.32
N SER A 1063 -12.55 -0.40 37.81
CA SER A 1063 -13.41 0.45 36.98
C SER A 1063 -12.63 1.24 35.92
N SER A 1064 -11.47 1.80 36.29
CA SER A 1064 -10.62 2.54 35.35
C SER A 1064 -9.96 1.63 34.31
N LEU A 1065 -9.50 0.43 34.69
CA LEU A 1065 -8.88 -0.52 33.75
C LEU A 1065 -9.90 -1.13 32.78
N CYS A 1066 -11.14 -1.39 33.23
CA CYS A 1066 -12.26 -1.72 32.34
C CYS A 1066 -12.50 -0.60 31.30
N TYR A 1067 -12.59 0.66 31.75
CA TYR A 1067 -12.77 1.82 30.87
C TYR A 1067 -11.63 1.99 29.86
N SER A 1068 -10.37 1.97 30.31
CA SER A 1068 -9.19 2.07 29.44
C SER A 1068 -9.10 0.91 28.45
N SER A 1069 -9.51 -0.30 28.84
CA SER A 1069 -9.58 -1.46 27.94
C SER A 1069 -10.62 -1.23 26.84
N HIS A 1070 -11.82 -0.75 27.21
CA HIS A 1070 -12.88 -0.44 26.25
C HIS A 1070 -12.44 0.62 25.23
N ARG A 1071 -11.96 1.77 25.70
CA ARG A 1071 -11.51 2.88 24.84
C ARG A 1071 -10.34 2.47 23.93
N LEU A 1072 -9.41 1.65 24.41
CA LEU A 1072 -8.31 1.15 23.57
C LEU A 1072 -8.82 0.21 22.48
N ILE A 1073 -9.76 -0.70 22.79
CA ILE A 1073 -10.34 -1.62 21.79
C ILE A 1073 -11.16 -0.85 20.76
N GLU A 1074 -11.97 0.14 21.14
CA GLU A 1074 -12.69 1.00 20.21
C GLU A 1074 -11.76 1.73 19.24
N ASN A 1075 -10.77 2.45 19.77
CA ASN A 1075 -9.82 3.23 18.96
C ASN A 1075 -9.00 2.32 18.02
N ALA A 1076 -8.52 1.17 18.53
CA ALA A 1076 -7.79 0.20 17.72
C ALA A 1076 -8.69 -0.47 16.67
N LYS A 1077 -9.99 -0.66 16.98
CA LYS A 1077 -10.98 -1.20 16.04
C LYS A 1077 -11.27 -0.20 14.91
N GLU A 1078 -11.42 1.10 15.17
CA GLU A 1078 -11.61 2.09 14.09
C GLU A 1078 -10.41 2.11 13.12
N VAL A 1079 -9.19 2.09 13.66
CA VAL A 1079 -7.94 2.00 12.88
C VAL A 1079 -7.78 0.65 12.18
N PHE A 1080 -8.38 -0.43 12.69
CA PHE A 1080 -8.38 -1.75 12.05
C PHE A 1080 -9.43 -1.86 10.95
N ASP A 1081 -10.68 -1.49 11.22
CA ASP A 1081 -11.81 -1.54 10.30
C ASP A 1081 -11.55 -0.75 9.00
N THR A 1082 -10.76 0.33 9.09
CA THR A 1082 -10.30 1.16 7.97
C THR A 1082 -9.08 0.63 7.20
N ARG A 1083 -8.44 -0.47 7.64
CA ARG A 1083 -7.41 -1.18 6.85
C ARG A 1083 -8.07 -2.03 5.77
N GLU A 1084 -7.25 -2.54 4.86
CA GLU A 1084 -7.73 -3.20 3.64
C GLU A 1084 -7.08 -4.54 3.40
N LEU A 1085 -7.85 -5.43 2.78
CA LEU A 1085 -7.37 -6.68 2.22
C LEU A 1085 -7.00 -6.42 0.77
N ILE A 1086 -5.71 -6.38 0.49
CA ILE A 1086 -5.18 -6.13 -0.85
C ILE A 1086 -5.05 -7.47 -1.56
N SER A 1087 -5.90 -7.72 -2.56
CA SER A 1087 -5.87 -8.92 -3.38
C SER A 1087 -6.09 -8.57 -4.86
N VAL A 1088 -5.13 -8.95 -5.70
CA VAL A 1088 -5.16 -8.64 -7.15
C VAL A 1088 -6.06 -9.60 -7.92
N GLU A 1089 -6.05 -10.88 -7.52
CA GLU A 1089 -7.00 -11.91 -7.94
C GLU A 1089 -8.04 -12.11 -6.80
N THR A 1090 -9.25 -12.57 -7.11
CA THR A 1090 -10.23 -12.92 -6.07
C THR A 1090 -9.71 -14.10 -5.23
N LEU A 1091 -9.81 -14.01 -3.91
CA LEU A 1091 -9.47 -15.13 -3.03
C LEU A 1091 -10.54 -16.21 -3.13
N THR A 1092 -10.11 -17.48 -3.14
CA THR A 1092 -11.02 -18.62 -2.92
C THR A 1092 -11.47 -18.66 -1.47
N ARG A 1093 -12.61 -19.31 -1.18
CA ARG A 1093 -13.19 -19.28 0.17
C ARG A 1093 -12.22 -19.74 1.27
N SER A 1094 -11.51 -20.84 1.04
CA SER A 1094 -10.48 -21.35 1.95
C SER A 1094 -9.31 -20.38 2.14
N SER A 1095 -8.85 -19.72 1.06
CA SER A 1095 -7.77 -18.73 1.11
C SER A 1095 -8.17 -17.47 1.89
N PHE A 1096 -9.43 -17.05 1.76
CA PHE A 1096 -10.02 -15.96 2.53
C PHE A 1096 -10.10 -16.32 4.02
N ASP A 1097 -10.73 -17.46 4.36
CA ASP A 1097 -10.92 -17.88 5.76
C ASP A 1097 -9.58 -18.04 6.50
N ILE A 1098 -8.53 -18.58 5.85
CA ILE A 1098 -7.18 -18.66 6.44
C ILE A 1098 -6.58 -17.28 6.68
N GLN A 1099 -6.64 -16.37 5.70
CA GLN A 1099 -6.08 -15.02 5.83
C GLN A 1099 -6.80 -14.20 6.90
N ILE A 1100 -8.13 -14.29 7.00
CA ILE A 1100 -8.89 -13.56 8.02
C ILE A 1100 -8.62 -14.10 9.42
N ASN A 1101 -8.48 -15.42 9.60
CA ASN A 1101 -8.12 -15.98 10.91
C ASN A 1101 -6.71 -15.55 11.37
N ILE A 1102 -5.72 -15.49 10.46
CA ILE A 1102 -4.37 -14.97 10.75
C ILE A 1102 -4.44 -13.49 11.11
N LEU A 1103 -5.18 -12.68 10.32
CA LEU A 1103 -5.36 -11.25 10.53
C LEU A 1103 -5.97 -10.93 11.91
N LEU A 1104 -7.03 -11.65 12.28
CA LEU A 1104 -7.73 -11.50 13.57
C LEU A 1104 -6.83 -11.88 14.75
N THR A 1105 -6.17 -13.04 14.68
CA THR A 1105 -5.26 -13.51 15.73
C THR A 1105 -4.09 -12.54 15.92
N THR A 1106 -3.59 -11.97 14.81
CA THR A 1106 -2.54 -10.93 14.83
C THR A 1106 -3.04 -9.64 15.50
N PHE A 1107 -4.22 -9.15 15.12
CA PHE A 1107 -4.81 -7.94 15.71
C PHE A 1107 -5.02 -8.07 17.23
N ILE A 1108 -5.67 -9.16 17.66
CA ILE A 1108 -5.99 -9.42 19.07
C ILE A 1108 -4.71 -9.62 19.90
N SER A 1109 -3.72 -10.36 19.39
CA SER A 1109 -2.46 -10.54 20.13
C SER A 1109 -1.63 -9.25 20.20
N HIS A 1110 -1.62 -8.43 19.15
CA HIS A 1110 -0.93 -7.15 19.12
C HIS A 1110 -1.51 -6.14 20.12
N ILE A 1111 -2.84 -5.94 20.14
CA ILE A 1111 -3.47 -4.95 21.03
C ILE A 1111 -3.28 -5.29 22.51
N SER A 1112 -3.46 -6.56 22.90
CA SER A 1112 -3.24 -7.01 24.29
C SER A 1112 -1.76 -6.96 24.67
N ALA A 1113 -0.83 -7.29 23.76
CA ALA A 1113 0.60 -7.18 24.03
C ALA A 1113 1.03 -5.71 24.23
N TYR A 1114 0.57 -4.79 23.37
CA TYR A 1114 0.83 -3.35 23.49
C TYR A 1114 0.28 -2.79 24.81
N TYR A 1115 -0.99 -3.04 25.13
CA TYR A 1115 -1.61 -2.61 26.38
C TYR A 1115 -0.81 -3.07 27.60
N ARG A 1116 -0.54 -4.37 27.68
CA ARG A 1116 0.19 -4.98 28.79
C ARG A 1116 1.61 -4.43 28.90
N ARG A 1117 2.33 -4.22 27.79
CA ARG A 1117 3.69 -3.65 27.80
C ARG A 1117 3.67 -2.21 28.33
N THR A 1118 2.82 -1.36 27.75
CA THR A 1118 2.71 0.06 28.11
C THR A 1118 2.28 0.24 29.57
N LEU A 1119 1.18 -0.38 30.00
CA LEU A 1119 0.69 -0.30 31.38
C LEU A 1119 1.70 -0.88 32.39
N SER A 1120 2.32 -2.03 32.07
CA SER A 1120 3.38 -2.60 32.91
C SER A 1120 4.56 -1.64 33.05
N PHE A 1121 5.02 -1.02 31.95
CA PHE A 1121 6.12 -0.07 32.01
C PHE A 1121 5.78 1.16 32.85
N ILE A 1122 4.56 1.70 32.72
CA ILE A 1122 4.09 2.85 33.51
C ILE A 1122 4.14 2.55 35.01
N VAL A 1123 3.47 1.48 35.47
CA VAL A 1123 3.40 1.20 36.91
C VAL A 1123 4.74 0.72 37.49
N HIS A 1124 5.55 -0.01 36.72
CA HIS A 1124 6.92 -0.33 37.16
C HIS A 1124 7.80 0.92 37.24
N SER A 1125 7.60 1.94 36.40
CA SER A 1125 8.35 3.20 36.48
C SER A 1125 8.08 3.92 37.79
N PHE A 1126 6.83 4.00 38.24
CA PHE A 1126 6.50 4.55 39.57
C PHE A 1126 7.17 3.75 40.71
N SER A 1127 7.28 2.42 40.55
CA SER A 1127 7.92 1.54 41.52
C SER A 1127 9.46 1.59 41.51
N VAL A 1128 10.12 1.96 40.40
CA VAL A 1128 11.58 2.23 40.39
C VAL A 1128 11.90 3.69 40.74
N ASN A 1129 10.93 4.59 40.66
CA ASN A 1129 11.02 5.96 41.16
C ASN A 1129 10.66 6.10 42.65
N GLN A 1130 10.22 5.01 43.30
CA GLN A 1130 9.76 4.96 44.69
C GLN A 1130 8.70 6.03 45.03
N LEU A 1131 7.77 6.30 44.12
CA LEU A 1131 6.77 7.37 44.33
C LEU A 1131 5.84 7.02 45.50
N LEU A 1132 5.66 7.94 46.45
CA LEU A 1132 4.80 7.76 47.60
C LEU A 1132 3.31 7.64 47.18
N ASN A 1133 2.52 6.88 47.94
CA ASN A 1133 1.08 6.81 47.77
C ASN A 1133 0.33 7.02 49.09
N LEU A 1134 -0.91 7.53 48.97
CA LEU A 1134 -1.83 7.89 50.07
C LEU A 1134 -1.94 6.86 51.22
N PHE A 1135 -1.75 5.58 50.95
CA PHE A 1135 -1.92 4.51 51.94
C PHE A 1135 -0.62 4.03 52.58
N GLU A 1136 0.51 4.68 52.25
CA GLU A 1136 1.86 4.33 52.70
C GLU A 1136 2.17 2.83 52.46
N SER A 1137 1.60 2.30 51.37
CA SER A 1137 1.60 0.86 51.06
C SER A 1137 2.94 0.37 50.49
N ASN A 1138 3.82 1.29 50.08
CA ASN A 1138 5.22 1.02 49.69
C ASN A 1138 6.25 1.58 50.68
N TRP A 1139 6.03 2.76 51.22
CA TRP A 1139 6.93 3.48 52.12
C TRP A 1139 6.09 4.27 53.14
N GLN A 1140 6.58 4.33 54.37
CA GLN A 1140 5.98 5.03 55.51
C GLN A 1140 6.87 6.21 55.93
N VAL A 1141 6.28 7.30 56.42
CA VAL A 1141 7.00 8.46 56.95
C VAL A 1141 7.19 8.34 58.47
N ASP A 1142 8.40 8.64 58.95
CA ASP A 1142 8.80 8.50 60.35
C ASP A 1142 8.93 9.87 61.06
N LEU A 1143 8.33 9.97 62.25
CA LEU A 1143 8.31 11.14 63.14
C LEU A 1143 9.11 10.96 64.46
N THR A 1144 9.98 9.94 64.59
CA THR A 1144 10.49 9.48 65.91
C THR A 1144 11.41 10.41 66.72
N ASN A 1145 11.68 11.66 66.31
CA ASN A 1145 12.51 12.61 67.06
C ASN A 1145 11.79 13.97 67.19
N GLU A 1146 11.53 14.45 68.41
CA GLU A 1146 10.65 15.62 68.63
C GLU A 1146 11.39 16.94 69.00
N ASN A 1147 12.72 16.91 69.14
CA ASN A 1147 13.48 17.95 69.84
C ASN A 1147 14.11 19.07 68.97
N GLU A 1148 14.32 18.86 67.67
CA GLU A 1148 15.02 19.81 66.76
C GLU A 1148 14.37 19.82 65.36
N THR A 1149 14.53 20.89 64.59
CA THR A 1149 13.98 21.02 63.22
C THR A 1149 14.58 19.99 62.27
N TYR A 1150 13.80 18.98 61.87
CA TYR A 1150 14.33 17.81 61.14
C TYR A 1150 13.57 17.47 59.87
N ILE A 1151 14.32 17.00 58.87
CA ILE A 1151 13.78 16.45 57.63
C ILE A 1151 13.36 15.00 57.88
N LEU A 1152 12.08 14.70 57.69
CA LEU A 1152 11.46 13.42 57.99
C LEU A 1152 12.13 12.27 57.23
N LYS A 1153 12.24 11.12 57.89
CA LYS A 1153 12.77 9.89 57.30
C LYS A 1153 11.64 9.06 56.70
N THR A 1154 11.99 8.19 55.78
CA THR A 1154 11.06 7.35 55.04
C THR A 1154 11.58 5.92 54.98
N PHE A 1155 10.77 4.95 55.41
CA PHE A 1155 11.16 3.54 55.46
C PHE A 1155 10.24 2.70 54.58
N PRO A 1156 10.77 1.73 53.81
CA PRO A 1156 9.95 0.95 52.91
C PRO A 1156 9.16 -0.10 53.70
N ARG A 1157 7.87 -0.24 53.40
CA ARG A 1157 6.99 -1.21 54.04
C ARG A 1157 7.57 -2.62 53.90
N LEU A 1158 7.67 -3.31 55.03
CA LEU A 1158 8.03 -4.72 55.15
C LEU A 1158 6.75 -5.52 55.38
N PHE A 1159 6.52 -6.54 54.54
CA PHE A 1159 5.39 -7.45 54.70
C PHE A 1159 5.79 -8.66 55.54
N SER A 1160 5.25 -8.73 56.76
CA SER A 1160 5.69 -9.60 57.86
C SER A 1160 5.82 -11.08 57.48
N LEU A 1161 4.81 -11.62 56.79
CA LEU A 1161 4.72 -13.04 56.43
C LEU A 1161 5.71 -13.47 55.33
N SER A 1162 6.30 -12.53 54.59
CA SER A 1162 7.12 -12.83 53.40
C SER A 1162 8.52 -12.20 53.43
N ASN A 1163 8.84 -11.43 54.49
CA ASN A 1163 10.05 -10.61 54.59
C ASN A 1163 10.33 -9.80 53.29
N CYS A 1164 9.26 -9.27 52.70
CA CYS A 1164 9.30 -8.63 51.39
C CYS A 1164 9.24 -7.11 51.54
N SER A 1165 10.28 -6.42 51.06
CA SER A 1165 10.37 -4.95 51.04
C SER A 1165 10.03 -4.38 49.66
N CYS A 1166 9.17 -3.36 49.64
CA CYS A 1166 8.75 -2.67 48.42
C CYS A 1166 9.88 -1.94 47.68
N ALA A 1167 10.95 -1.53 48.40
CA ALA A 1167 12.14 -0.93 47.82
C ALA A 1167 12.85 -1.83 46.80
N ILE A 1168 12.79 -3.16 46.99
CA ILE A 1168 13.47 -4.16 46.13
C ILE A 1168 12.52 -5.06 45.34
N SER A 1169 11.21 -4.99 45.58
CA SER A 1169 10.23 -5.92 45.00
C SER A 1169 8.83 -5.29 44.94
N SER A 1170 8.31 -5.07 43.72
CA SER A 1170 6.92 -4.61 43.51
C SER A 1170 5.86 -5.64 43.89
N ASN A 1171 6.23 -6.93 43.92
CA ASN A 1171 5.30 -8.05 44.09
C ASN A 1171 5.08 -8.45 45.56
N CYS A 1172 5.41 -7.58 46.52
CA CYS A 1172 5.04 -7.83 47.91
C CYS A 1172 3.54 -7.58 48.09
N SER A 1173 2.88 -8.47 48.83
CA SER A 1173 1.42 -8.45 49.05
C SER A 1173 1.04 -9.13 50.35
N GLU A 1174 -0.16 -8.80 50.84
CA GLU A 1174 -0.71 -9.23 52.11
C GLU A 1174 -2.24 -9.23 52.02
N GLN A 1175 -2.88 -10.24 52.61
CA GLN A 1175 -4.33 -10.44 52.48
C GLN A 1175 -5.10 -9.27 53.11
N LEU A 1176 -6.10 -8.75 52.37
CA LEU A 1176 -7.01 -7.72 52.87
C LEU A 1176 -8.31 -8.35 53.37
N ILE A 1177 -9.00 -9.07 52.48
CA ILE A 1177 -10.27 -9.76 52.78
C ILE A 1177 -10.55 -10.81 51.70
N GLY A 1178 -10.83 -12.06 52.09
CA GLY A 1178 -11.04 -13.15 51.13
C GLY A 1178 -9.86 -13.31 50.16
N ASP A 1179 -10.15 -13.33 48.86
CA ASP A 1179 -9.15 -13.40 47.77
C ASP A 1179 -8.59 -12.02 47.34
N ILE A 1180 -8.95 -10.94 48.03
CA ILE A 1180 -8.45 -9.58 47.78
C ILE A 1180 -7.20 -9.32 48.62
N VAL A 1181 -6.14 -8.80 47.98
CA VAL A 1181 -4.85 -8.49 48.63
C VAL A 1181 -4.48 -7.01 48.49
N THR A 1182 -3.76 -6.51 49.49
CA THR A 1182 -2.96 -5.29 49.38
C THR A 1182 -1.60 -5.61 48.75
N GLY A 1183 -0.86 -4.59 48.31
CA GLY A 1183 0.51 -4.71 47.85
C GLY A 1183 1.17 -3.34 47.72
N CYS A 1184 2.43 -3.29 47.30
CA CYS A 1184 3.26 -2.08 47.30
C CYS A 1184 2.63 -0.85 46.62
N PHE A 1185 1.80 -1.05 45.61
CA PHE A 1185 0.88 -0.03 45.13
C PHE A 1185 -0.49 -0.67 44.92
N PRO A 1186 -1.59 0.10 44.98
CA PRO A 1186 -2.94 -0.42 44.79
C PRO A 1186 -3.11 -1.30 43.53
N TYR A 1187 -2.49 -0.94 42.40
CA TYR A 1187 -2.48 -1.76 41.18
C TYR A 1187 -1.83 -3.15 41.36
N TYR A 1188 -0.73 -3.25 42.11
CA TYR A 1188 -0.11 -4.55 42.39
C TYR A 1188 -0.99 -5.41 43.30
N GLY A 1189 -1.73 -4.79 44.23
CA GLY A 1189 -2.80 -5.45 44.97
C GLY A 1189 -3.84 -6.04 44.02
N LEU A 1190 -4.48 -5.20 43.18
CA LEU A 1190 -5.47 -5.65 42.19
C LEU A 1190 -4.93 -6.76 41.29
N ARG A 1191 -3.70 -6.64 40.78
CA ARG A 1191 -3.09 -7.64 39.90
C ARG A 1191 -2.94 -9.02 40.56
N LEU A 1192 -2.74 -9.07 41.88
CA LEU A 1192 -2.53 -10.29 42.66
C LEU A 1192 -3.84 -10.85 43.25
N SER A 1193 -4.88 -10.02 43.42
CA SER A 1193 -6.22 -10.44 43.84
C SER A 1193 -6.91 -11.39 42.85
N LYS A 1194 -7.90 -12.14 43.36
CA LYS A 1194 -8.91 -12.82 42.54
C LYS A 1194 -10.31 -12.27 42.76
N PHE A 1195 -11.20 -12.57 41.83
CA PHE A 1195 -12.65 -12.40 41.93
C PHE A 1195 -13.32 -13.67 41.37
N GLU A 1196 -14.20 -14.32 42.12
CA GLU A 1196 -14.90 -15.55 41.70
C GLU A 1196 -13.95 -16.64 41.13
N ASN A 1197 -12.79 -16.82 41.77
CA ASN A 1197 -11.64 -17.65 41.35
C ASN A 1197 -10.82 -17.13 40.14
N PHE A 1198 -11.28 -16.14 39.40
CA PHE A 1198 -10.52 -15.52 38.29
C PHE A 1198 -9.46 -14.54 38.81
N SER A 1199 -8.21 -14.70 38.36
CA SER A 1199 -7.15 -13.72 38.64
C SER A 1199 -7.40 -12.41 37.90
N LEU A 1200 -7.57 -11.31 38.64
CA LEU A 1200 -7.81 -9.99 38.07
C LEU A 1200 -6.64 -9.50 37.22
N GLY A 1201 -5.40 -9.85 37.60
CA GLY A 1201 -4.21 -9.61 36.79
C GLY A 1201 -4.23 -10.33 35.43
N LYS A 1202 -4.79 -11.55 35.37
CA LYS A 1202 -4.96 -12.28 34.10
C LYS A 1202 -6.05 -11.64 33.23
N LEU A 1203 -7.19 -11.25 33.81
CA LEU A 1203 -8.26 -10.56 33.08
C LEU A 1203 -7.76 -9.23 32.51
N ASN A 1204 -7.01 -8.45 33.29
CA ASN A 1204 -6.39 -7.21 32.83
C ASN A 1204 -5.39 -7.44 31.69
N ASP A 1205 -4.54 -8.47 31.78
CA ASP A 1205 -3.62 -8.86 30.68
C ASP A 1205 -4.37 -9.33 29.40
N GLN A 1206 -5.69 -9.56 29.49
CA GLN A 1206 -6.60 -9.90 28.40
C GLN A 1206 -7.61 -8.77 28.05
N LEU A 1207 -7.39 -7.53 28.50
CA LEU A 1207 -8.30 -6.38 28.29
C LEU A 1207 -9.73 -6.59 28.82
N PHE A 1208 -9.90 -7.48 29.81
CA PHE A 1208 -11.18 -7.95 30.34
C PHE A 1208 -12.12 -8.56 29.28
N VAL A 1209 -11.61 -8.97 28.13
CA VAL A 1209 -12.39 -9.66 27.08
C VAL A 1209 -12.31 -11.18 27.30
N GLU A 1210 -13.45 -11.82 27.54
CA GLU A 1210 -13.55 -13.27 27.65
C GLU A 1210 -13.54 -13.92 26.27
N ILE A 1211 -14.37 -13.40 25.37
CA ILE A 1211 -14.63 -13.96 24.03
C ILE A 1211 -14.57 -12.85 22.99
N TRP A 1212 -13.78 -13.05 21.93
CA TRP A 1212 -13.79 -12.19 20.76
C TRP A 1212 -14.74 -12.77 19.71
N THR A 1213 -15.94 -12.21 19.60
CA THR A 1213 -16.88 -12.63 18.54
C THR A 1213 -16.51 -11.97 17.22
N ASN A 1214 -16.30 -12.80 16.20
CA ASN A 1214 -15.86 -12.42 14.87
C ASN A 1214 -16.86 -12.91 13.81
N HIS A 1215 -17.23 -12.03 12.88
CA HIS A 1215 -18.05 -12.39 11.72
C HIS A 1215 -17.30 -11.98 10.45
N SER A 1216 -16.76 -12.95 9.73
CA SER A 1216 -16.30 -12.79 8.35
C SER A 1216 -17.45 -13.08 7.37
N ASN A 1217 -17.49 -12.42 6.22
CA ASN A 1217 -18.49 -12.64 5.19
C ASN A 1217 -17.81 -12.68 3.82
N TYR A 1218 -17.49 -13.90 3.37
CA TYR A 1218 -16.82 -14.14 2.10
C TYR A 1218 -17.63 -13.60 0.91
N THR A 1219 -18.96 -13.71 0.93
CA THR A 1219 -19.85 -13.17 -0.12
C THR A 1219 -19.67 -11.66 -0.27
N LYS A 1220 -19.69 -10.89 0.82
CA LYS A 1220 -19.45 -9.44 0.79
C LYS A 1220 -18.04 -9.06 0.34
N TYR A 1221 -17.04 -9.88 0.68
CA TYR A 1221 -15.68 -9.70 0.13
C TYR A 1221 -15.67 -9.91 -1.39
N PHE A 1222 -16.31 -10.98 -1.88
CA PHE A 1222 -16.36 -11.32 -3.30
C PHE A 1222 -17.14 -10.26 -4.11
N GLU A 1223 -18.27 -9.79 -3.58
CA GLU A 1223 -19.06 -8.67 -4.11
C GLU A 1223 -18.28 -7.36 -4.18
N ALA A 1224 -17.41 -7.10 -3.20
CA ALA A 1224 -16.57 -5.89 -3.17
C ALA A 1224 -15.36 -5.99 -4.11
N CYS A 1225 -14.62 -7.11 -4.08
CA CYS A 1225 -13.57 -7.43 -5.06
C CYS A 1225 -14.09 -7.34 -6.49
N ARG A 1226 -15.33 -7.80 -6.72
CA ARG A 1226 -16.09 -7.72 -7.96
C ARG A 1226 -15.26 -8.17 -9.17
N PRO A 1227 -14.95 -9.47 -9.30
CA PRO A 1227 -14.28 -10.00 -10.49
C PRO A 1227 -15.18 -9.75 -11.72
N LEU A 1228 -14.63 -9.09 -12.75
CA LEU A 1228 -15.37 -8.73 -13.96
C LEU A 1228 -15.26 -9.80 -15.05
N GLU A 1229 -14.09 -10.42 -15.18
CA GLU A 1229 -13.82 -11.57 -16.04
C GLU A 1229 -12.93 -12.57 -15.28
N CYS A 1230 -13.28 -13.86 -15.27
CA CYS A 1230 -12.31 -14.95 -15.09
C CYS A 1230 -11.88 -15.48 -16.47
N GLN A 1231 -10.66 -16.05 -16.58
CA GLN A 1231 -10.09 -16.63 -17.80
C GLN A 1231 -9.38 -17.96 -17.55
#